data_AF-A0A1U7XVU5-F1
#
_entry.id   AF-A0A1U7XVU5-F1
#
_cell.length_a   1.000
_cell.length_b   1.000
_cell.length_c   1.000
_cell.angle_alpha   90.00
_cell.angle_beta   90.00
_cell.angle_gamma   90.00
#
_symmetry.space_group_name_H-M   'P 1'
#
loop_
_entity.id
_entity.type
_entity.pdbx_description
1 polymer ?
#
loop_
_entity_poly.entity_id
_entity_poly.type
_entity_poly.pdbx_seq_one_letter_code
_entity_poly.pdbx_strand_id
1 'polypeptide(L)'
;MASNEGFLTEEQREMLNVAPPNTDVLSSSPKSSSVLLSEHCVKAPPGGGKASTAGTAVRHVRRTHSGKHIRVKKDGAGGKGTWGKLLETDGESHIDRNDPNYDSGEEPYELVSTAVSDPLDDYKKSVVSIIEEYFSTGDVEVAASDLKELGSSEYHPYVIKRLVSMAMDRHDKEKEMASVLLSALYADVINPTQISQGFFMLLESADDLAVDIPDTVDILALFIARAVVDDILPPAFIARARKMLPDSCKGRQVLQTAEKSYLSAPHHAELVERRWGGSTHFTVEEVKKRIADLLREYVESGDTAEACRCIRKLEVSFFYHEVVKRALVLAMEMQSAEPLILKLLKKAAEEGLISSSQMLKGFSRLAESIDDLCLDIPSAKMLFQSIVPRAVSDGWLDASFLKASGDGQANGPDDENVKQYKKQIVNIIHEYFLSDDIPELIRSLEDLGAPEYNPVFLKKLITLAMDRKNKEKEMASVLLSALHIEIFSTEDIVNGFVMLLESAEDTALDILDASNELALFLARAVIDDVLAPLNMEEITNRLPPNCSSGAETVCLAQSLLSARHAGERILRCWGGGTGWAVEDAKDKIQKLLEEFESGGVVSEACQCIRDIGMPFFNHEVVKKALVMAMEKKNDRMLDLLQECFNEGLITINQITKGFGRIKDGLDDLALDIPNAKDKFTFYVELGKERGWLLPTFGLSDAS
;
A
#
# COMPACT_ATOMS: atom_id res chain seq x y z
N MET A 1 40.55 15.37 51.74
CA MET A 1 41.13 14.63 50.59
C MET A 1 39.96 14.30 49.66
N ALA A 2 39.96 14.59 48.37
CA ALA A 2 40.97 15.27 47.54
C ALA A 2 40.29 16.18 46.50
N SER A 3 40.82 17.41 46.40
CA SER A 3 41.04 18.24 45.20
C SER A 3 40.16 18.09 43.95
N ASN A 4 39.36 19.13 43.67
CA ASN A 4 39.00 19.54 42.31
C ASN A 4 40.16 20.35 41.71
N GLU A 5 40.66 19.98 40.53
CA GLU A 5 41.55 20.83 39.72
C GLU A 5 40.83 21.29 38.45
N GLY A 6 40.82 22.61 38.22
CA GLY A 6 40.22 23.23 37.04
C GLY A 6 41.21 23.32 35.88
N PHE A 7 40.72 23.14 34.66
CA PHE A 7 41.53 22.84 33.47
C PHE A 7 42.30 24.00 32.82
N LEU A 8 42.43 25.16 33.47
CA LEU A 8 43.09 26.36 32.92
C LEU A 8 43.84 27.12 34.00
N THR A 9 45.08 27.54 33.72
CA THR A 9 45.90 28.34 34.64
C THR A 9 45.53 29.82 34.61
N GLU A 10 45.91 30.55 35.66
CA GLU A 10 45.56 31.98 35.82
C GLU A 10 46.16 32.86 34.71
N GLU A 11 47.39 32.54 34.28
CA GLU A 11 48.08 33.16 33.14
C GLU A 11 47.33 32.97 31.80
N GLN A 12 46.63 31.84 31.62
CA GLN A 12 45.82 31.59 30.41
C GLN A 12 44.52 32.42 30.38
N ARG A 13 44.05 32.94 31.53
CA ARG A 13 42.91 33.86 31.58
C ARG A 13 43.30 35.30 31.23
N GLU A 14 44.50 35.75 31.60
CA GLU A 14 44.94 37.12 31.29
C GLU A 14 45.22 37.35 29.80
N MET A 15 45.69 36.32 29.07
CA MET A 15 45.92 36.41 27.62
C MET A 15 44.66 36.62 26.77
N LEU A 16 43.45 36.44 27.33
CA LEU A 16 42.17 36.58 26.63
C LEU A 16 41.57 37.99 26.66
N ASN A 17 42.17 38.94 27.40
CA ASN A 17 41.60 40.27 27.66
C ASN A 17 42.30 41.44 26.92
N VAL A 18 43.03 41.18 25.82
CA VAL A 18 43.75 42.23 25.08
C VAL A 18 43.28 42.41 23.63
N ALA A 19 42.64 43.56 23.40
CA ALA A 19 42.37 44.29 22.15
C ALA A 19 40.93 44.23 21.56
N PRO A 20 40.37 45.37 21.06
CA PRO A 20 38.92 45.54 20.87
C PRO A 20 38.56 45.94 19.39
N PRO A 21 37.46 46.65 19.05
CA PRO A 21 36.43 46.08 18.18
C PRO A 21 36.23 46.80 16.81
N ASN A 22 35.46 46.19 15.90
CA ASN A 22 34.66 46.86 14.86
C ASN A 22 33.57 45.88 14.36
N THR A 23 32.27 46.07 14.57
CA THR A 23 31.28 46.95 13.88
C THR A 23 31.15 46.79 12.35
N ASP A 24 29.98 46.25 11.98
CA ASP A 24 29.06 46.69 10.90
C ASP A 24 29.18 46.30 9.40
N VAL A 25 28.03 45.80 8.92
CA VAL A 25 27.31 46.13 7.66
C VAL A 25 27.58 45.36 6.34
N LEU A 26 26.52 44.64 5.94
CA LEU A 26 25.94 44.41 4.60
C LEU A 26 26.84 44.37 3.33
N SER A 27 26.68 43.32 2.51
CA SER A 27 25.93 43.37 1.23
C SER A 27 26.48 42.51 0.07
N SER A 28 25.54 42.09 -0.80
CA SER A 28 25.70 41.75 -2.23
C SER A 28 26.56 40.55 -2.68
N SER A 29 25.89 39.57 -3.30
CA SER A 29 26.43 38.81 -4.43
C SER A 29 26.63 39.74 -5.65
N PRO A 30 27.53 39.45 -6.61
CA PRO A 30 27.10 38.62 -7.75
C PRO A 30 28.16 37.78 -8.48
N LYS A 31 27.66 36.73 -9.16
CA LYS A 31 28.03 36.20 -10.50
C LYS A 31 29.52 36.14 -10.96
N SER A 32 29.96 34.88 -11.15
CA SER A 32 30.46 34.30 -12.42
C SER A 32 31.66 34.91 -13.16
N SER A 33 32.72 34.12 -13.31
CA SER A 33 33.42 33.94 -14.60
C SER A 33 34.28 32.66 -14.63
N SER A 34 34.35 32.02 -15.79
CA SER A 34 35.20 30.86 -16.10
C SER A 34 36.59 31.27 -16.61
N VAL A 35 37.56 30.33 -16.67
CA VAL A 35 38.55 30.12 -17.76
C VAL A 35 39.50 28.93 -17.46
N LEU A 36 39.29 27.85 -18.22
CA LEU A 36 40.22 26.95 -18.94
C LEU A 36 41.69 26.65 -18.50
N LEU A 37 42.00 25.34 -18.60
CA LEU A 37 43.24 24.67 -19.10
C LEU A 37 44.55 24.69 -18.27
N SER A 38 45.03 23.51 -17.86
CA SER A 38 45.93 22.67 -18.70
C SER A 38 46.44 21.38 -18.01
N GLU A 39 46.27 20.27 -18.71
CA GLU A 39 47.12 19.07 -18.87
C GLU A 39 48.31 18.76 -17.92
N HIS A 40 48.39 17.48 -17.50
CA HIS A 40 49.62 16.68 -17.66
C HIS A 40 49.33 15.16 -17.64
N CYS A 41 49.88 14.42 -18.61
CA CYS A 41 49.78 12.96 -18.79
C CYS A 41 51.18 12.31 -18.67
N VAL A 42 51.26 10.99 -18.36
CA VAL A 42 52.41 10.01 -18.39
C VAL A 42 52.18 8.93 -17.29
N LYS A 43 52.35 7.60 -17.43
CA LYS A 43 52.71 6.65 -18.51
C LYS A 43 52.31 5.19 -18.11
N ALA A 44 52.11 4.31 -19.09
CA ALA A 44 52.29 2.83 -19.03
C ALA A 44 53.51 2.44 -19.93
N PRO A 45 53.78 1.20 -20.43
CA PRO A 45 53.24 -0.18 -20.25
C PRO A 45 54.39 -1.15 -19.78
N PRO A 46 54.65 -2.41 -20.24
CA PRO A 46 53.89 -3.51 -20.92
C PRO A 46 53.96 -4.91 -20.22
N GLY A 47 53.07 -5.88 -20.54
CA GLY A 47 53.34 -7.02 -21.46
C GLY A 47 53.61 -8.36 -20.72
N GLY A 48 53.54 -9.58 -21.30
CA GLY A 48 52.98 -10.05 -22.59
C GLY A 48 53.60 -11.37 -23.12
N GLY A 49 52.85 -12.49 -23.22
CA GLY A 49 53.35 -13.79 -23.75
C GLY A 49 52.32 -14.95 -23.81
N LYS A 50 52.52 -15.97 -24.68
CA LYS A 50 51.51 -17.01 -25.06
C LYS A 50 51.90 -18.47 -24.70
N ALA A 51 50.86 -19.30 -24.46
CA ALA A 51 50.67 -20.79 -24.53
C ALA A 51 51.86 -21.76 -24.84
N SER A 52 51.94 -23.00 -24.30
CA SER A 52 50.96 -24.11 -24.46
C SER A 52 51.19 -25.37 -23.59
N THR A 53 50.12 -26.11 -23.24
CA THR A 53 50.00 -27.59 -22.96
C THR A 53 50.88 -28.27 -21.87
N ALA A 54 50.41 -29.22 -21.03
CA ALA A 54 49.09 -29.86 -20.82
C ALA A 54 49.00 -30.53 -19.43
N GLY A 55 47.77 -30.81 -18.93
CA GLY A 55 47.46 -31.56 -17.70
C GLY A 55 45.94 -31.73 -17.53
N THR A 56 45.46 -32.88 -17.04
CA THR A 56 44.10 -33.41 -17.39
C THR A 56 43.13 -33.54 -16.19
N ALA A 57 41.82 -33.37 -16.47
CA ALA A 57 40.62 -33.65 -15.64
C ALA A 57 40.33 -32.69 -14.43
N VAL A 58 39.17 -32.01 -14.24
CA VAL A 58 37.73 -32.17 -14.60
C VAL A 58 37.05 -33.25 -13.70
N ARG A 59 35.96 -33.01 -12.92
CA ARG A 59 34.67 -32.33 -13.26
C ARG A 59 33.72 -32.01 -12.06
N HIS A 60 32.89 -30.95 -12.20
CA HIS A 60 31.57 -30.58 -11.56
C HIS A 60 31.32 -30.75 -10.02
N VAL A 61 30.78 -29.78 -9.26
CA VAL A 61 29.58 -28.90 -9.40
C VAL A 61 28.23 -29.62 -9.21
N ARG A 62 27.51 -29.30 -8.11
CA ARG A 62 26.11 -29.70 -7.87
C ARG A 62 25.14 -28.57 -8.24
N ARG A 63 24.03 -28.92 -8.89
CA ARG A 63 22.80 -28.12 -9.03
C ARG A 63 21.67 -28.80 -8.24
N THR A 64 20.70 -28.04 -7.78
CA THR A 64 19.46 -28.53 -7.16
C THR A 64 18.24 -27.98 -7.90
N HIS A 65 17.34 -28.85 -8.36
CA HIS A 65 16.00 -28.49 -8.85
C HIS A 65 14.99 -29.61 -8.57
N SER A 66 13.80 -29.18 -8.14
CA SER A 66 12.46 -29.80 -8.22
C SER A 66 12.31 -31.33 -8.17
N GLY A 67 11.57 -31.81 -7.17
CA GLY A 67 10.96 -33.15 -7.16
C GLY A 67 9.44 -33.09 -7.38
N LYS A 68 8.96 -33.55 -8.54
CA LYS A 68 7.57 -34.04 -8.72
C LYS A 68 7.62 -35.56 -8.89
N HIS A 69 6.89 -36.30 -8.07
CA HIS A 69 6.85 -37.77 -8.15
C HIS A 69 5.78 -38.25 -9.12
N ILE A 70 6.19 -38.93 -10.20
CA ILE A 70 5.32 -39.68 -11.10
C ILE A 70 5.42 -41.17 -10.73
N ARG A 71 4.32 -41.77 -10.28
CA ARG A 71 4.27 -43.20 -9.91
C ARG A 71 3.88 -44.03 -11.14
N VAL A 72 4.84 -44.73 -11.74
CA VAL A 72 4.61 -45.59 -12.91
C VAL A 72 3.84 -46.85 -12.52
N LYS A 73 2.75 -47.14 -13.26
CA LYS A 73 1.88 -48.30 -13.08
C LYS A 73 2.55 -49.57 -13.63
N LYS A 74 2.72 -50.60 -12.80
CA LYS A 74 3.38 -51.87 -13.15
C LYS A 74 2.43 -53.08 -13.00
N ASP A 75 1.33 -53.05 -13.73
CA ASP A 75 0.49 -54.25 -13.94
C ASP A 75 1.17 -55.18 -14.95
N GLY A 76 2.05 -56.05 -14.45
CA GLY A 76 2.75 -57.03 -15.26
C GLY A 76 1.84 -58.22 -15.61
N ALA A 77 1.44 -58.32 -16.87
CA ALA A 77 0.69 -59.48 -17.37
C ALA A 77 1.53 -60.77 -17.28
N GLY A 78 0.99 -61.80 -16.61
CA GLY A 78 1.62 -63.11 -16.52
C GLY A 78 1.40 -63.98 -17.76
N GLY A 79 2.42 -64.73 -18.17
CA GLY A 79 2.36 -65.68 -19.29
C GLY A 79 3.02 -67.02 -18.96
N LYS A 80 2.21 -68.09 -18.97
CA LYS A 80 2.57 -69.52 -18.76
C LYS A 80 3.15 -69.89 -17.38
N GLY A 81 2.25 -70.23 -16.45
CA GLY A 81 2.62 -70.88 -15.18
C GLY A 81 1.60 -70.73 -14.06
N THR A 82 0.31 -70.54 -14.38
CA THR A 82 -0.69 -70.10 -13.41
C THR A 82 -1.07 -71.20 -12.42
N TRP A 83 -0.55 -71.12 -11.20
CA TRP A 83 -1.27 -71.57 -10.01
C TRP A 83 -2.12 -70.41 -9.50
N GLY A 84 -3.39 -70.70 -9.18
CA GLY A 84 -4.39 -69.67 -8.91
C GLY A 84 -4.19 -68.94 -7.58
N LYS A 85 -4.77 -67.74 -7.50
CA LYS A 85 -4.96 -66.96 -6.26
C LYS A 85 -5.78 -67.79 -5.26
N LEU A 86 -5.25 -68.06 -4.07
CA LEU A 86 -5.98 -68.74 -2.99
C LEU A 86 -5.51 -68.24 -1.62
N LEU A 87 -6.49 -68.13 -0.69
CA LEU A 87 -6.37 -67.84 0.74
C LEU A 87 -5.95 -66.41 1.12
N GLU A 88 -6.98 -65.61 1.41
CA GLU A 88 -6.92 -64.63 2.51
C GLU A 88 -6.43 -65.34 3.78
N THR A 89 -5.50 -64.72 4.49
CA THR A 89 -5.06 -65.15 5.82
C THR A 89 -4.92 -63.90 6.66
N ASP A 90 -5.95 -63.61 7.47
CA ASP A 90 -5.85 -62.58 8.52
C ASP A 90 -4.89 -63.09 9.60
N GLY A 91 -3.62 -62.78 9.41
CA GLY A 91 -2.56 -63.04 10.38
C GLY A 91 -1.76 -61.76 10.60
N GLU A 92 -1.86 -61.19 11.79
CA GLU A 92 -0.98 -60.10 12.22
C GLU A 92 0.47 -60.60 12.18
N SER A 93 1.27 -60.02 11.29
CA SER A 93 2.68 -60.38 11.11
C SER A 93 3.50 -59.82 12.28
N HIS A 94 3.62 -60.60 13.36
CA HIS A 94 4.57 -60.29 14.43
C HIS A 94 6.01 -60.36 13.90
N ILE A 95 6.68 -59.21 13.84
CA ILE A 95 8.08 -59.09 13.47
C ILE A 95 8.95 -59.56 14.66
N ASP A 96 9.71 -60.65 14.49
CA ASP A 96 10.67 -61.11 15.51
C ASP A 96 11.99 -60.34 15.36
N ARG A 97 12.33 -59.55 16.38
CA ARG A 97 13.59 -58.78 16.46
C ARG A 97 14.85 -59.65 16.57
N ASN A 98 14.72 -60.98 16.69
CA ASN A 98 15.84 -61.91 16.71
C ASN A 98 16.00 -62.71 15.39
N ASP A 99 15.21 -62.42 14.34
CA ASP A 99 15.41 -63.04 13.03
C ASP A 99 16.74 -62.56 12.41
N PRO A 100 17.63 -63.46 11.91
CA PRO A 100 18.86 -63.09 11.22
C PRO A 100 18.68 -62.22 9.96
N ASN A 101 17.46 -62.11 9.43
CA ASN A 101 17.09 -61.28 8.28
C ASN A 101 16.18 -60.10 8.68
N TYR A 102 16.10 -59.75 9.97
CA TYR A 102 15.38 -58.57 10.46
C TYR A 102 15.98 -57.26 9.92
N ASP A 103 15.15 -56.46 9.25
CA ASP A 103 15.46 -55.07 8.90
C ASP A 103 14.64 -54.11 9.79
N SER A 104 15.33 -53.25 10.52
CA SER A 104 14.73 -52.16 11.31
C SER A 104 13.86 -51.20 10.48
N GLY A 105 14.01 -51.16 9.15
CA GLY A 105 13.19 -50.36 8.25
C GLY A 105 11.77 -50.90 8.04
N GLU A 106 11.47 -52.14 8.45
CA GLU A 106 10.13 -52.76 8.32
C GLU A 106 9.24 -52.59 9.56
N GLU A 107 9.73 -52.01 10.66
CA GLU A 107 8.86 -51.66 11.79
C GLU A 107 7.82 -50.60 11.37
N PRO A 108 6.52 -50.81 11.62
CA PRO A 108 5.51 -49.78 11.37
C PRO A 108 5.81 -48.53 12.20
N TYR A 109 6.12 -47.43 11.52
CA TYR A 109 6.29 -46.13 12.15
C TYR A 109 4.98 -45.75 12.86
N GLU A 110 4.95 -45.86 14.19
CA GLU A 110 3.97 -45.13 14.99
C GLU A 110 4.17 -43.65 14.66
N LEU A 111 3.19 -43.06 13.97
CA LEU A 111 3.10 -41.62 13.76
C LEU A 111 2.81 -40.98 15.12
N VAL A 112 3.86 -40.80 15.91
CA VAL A 112 3.84 -39.96 17.11
C VAL A 112 3.33 -38.60 16.66
N SER A 113 2.15 -38.28 17.16
CA SER A 113 1.41 -37.05 16.90
C SER A 113 2.33 -35.83 16.97
N THR A 114 2.20 -34.94 15.98
CA THR A 114 2.57 -33.51 16.00
C THR A 114 3.55 -33.11 17.11
N ALA A 115 4.80 -32.86 16.72
CA ALA A 115 5.77 -32.18 17.59
C ALA A 115 5.08 -31.01 18.29
N VAL A 116 5.07 -31.02 19.62
CA VAL A 116 4.48 -29.96 20.42
C VAL A 116 5.23 -28.68 20.09
N SER A 117 4.59 -27.77 19.36
CA SER A 117 5.16 -26.45 19.10
C SER A 117 5.53 -25.81 20.42
N ASP A 118 6.75 -25.27 20.51
CA ASP A 118 7.09 -24.33 21.57
C ASP A 118 6.14 -23.13 21.45
N PRO A 119 5.43 -22.70 22.52
CA PRO A 119 4.60 -21.49 22.50
C PRO A 119 5.33 -20.26 21.95
N LEU A 120 6.66 -20.18 22.13
CA LEU A 120 7.49 -19.12 21.57
C LEU A 120 7.60 -19.22 20.03
N ASP A 121 7.64 -20.41 19.45
CA ASP A 121 7.73 -20.58 17.99
C ASP A 121 6.39 -20.32 17.31
N ASP A 122 5.27 -20.63 17.96
CA ASP A 122 3.95 -20.23 17.46
C ASP A 122 3.75 -18.71 17.55
N TYR A 123 4.19 -18.05 18.64
CA TYR A 123 4.23 -16.59 18.72
C TYR A 123 5.03 -15.96 17.56
N LYS A 124 6.24 -16.47 17.27
CA LYS A 124 7.06 -15.99 16.14
C LYS A 124 6.35 -16.14 14.79
N LYS A 125 5.65 -17.26 14.56
CA LYS A 125 4.88 -17.48 13.31
C LYS A 125 3.74 -16.47 13.19
N SER A 126 2.98 -16.24 14.26
CA SER A 126 1.89 -15.25 14.28
C SER A 126 2.41 -13.84 14.01
N VAL A 127 3.51 -13.42 14.66
CA VAL A 127 4.16 -12.11 14.38
C VAL A 127 4.55 -11.99 12.91
N VAL A 128 5.11 -13.03 12.29
CA VAL A 128 5.42 -13.01 10.85
C VAL A 128 4.15 -12.88 10.01
N SER A 129 3.09 -13.63 10.33
CA SER A 129 1.82 -13.56 9.59
C SER A 129 1.21 -12.16 9.62
N ILE A 130 1.18 -11.50 10.78
CA ILE A 130 0.64 -10.14 10.94
C ILE A 130 1.49 -9.13 10.15
N ILE A 131 2.82 -9.27 10.16
CA ILE A 131 3.71 -8.38 9.40
C ILE A 131 3.54 -8.57 7.88
N GLU A 132 3.34 -9.80 7.40
CA GLU A 132 3.06 -10.07 5.97
C GLU A 132 1.70 -9.52 5.54
N GLU A 133 0.65 -9.69 6.35
CA GLU A 133 -0.67 -9.13 6.10
C GLU A 133 -0.63 -7.59 6.11
N TYR A 134 0.11 -6.99 7.06
CA TYR A 134 0.35 -5.56 7.09
C TYR A 134 1.07 -5.04 5.84
N PHE A 135 2.15 -5.68 5.39
CA PHE A 135 2.84 -5.27 4.15
C PHE A 135 1.97 -5.45 2.89
N SER A 136 0.99 -6.35 2.93
CA SER A 136 0.04 -6.57 1.84
C SER A 136 -1.11 -5.56 1.82
N THR A 137 -1.59 -5.14 3.00
CA THR A 137 -2.82 -4.32 3.16
C THR A 137 -2.55 -2.85 3.44
N GLY A 138 -1.46 -2.53 4.15
CA GLY A 138 -1.17 -1.20 4.69
C GLY A 138 -2.04 -0.78 5.88
N ASP A 139 -2.90 -1.66 6.40
CA ASP A 139 -3.81 -1.32 7.51
C ASP A 139 -3.07 -1.34 8.86
N VAL A 140 -2.68 -0.14 9.30
CA VAL A 140 -1.95 0.09 10.55
C VAL A 140 -2.78 -0.26 11.78
N GLU A 141 -4.09 0.03 11.75
CA GLU A 141 -5.00 -0.17 12.89
C GLU A 141 -5.27 -1.66 13.12
N VAL A 142 -5.44 -2.43 12.04
CA VAL A 142 -5.54 -3.90 12.10
C VAL A 142 -4.24 -4.50 12.64
N ALA A 143 -3.09 -4.13 12.06
CA ALA A 143 -1.80 -4.66 12.52
C ALA A 143 -1.50 -4.34 13.99
N ALA A 144 -1.85 -3.13 14.46
CA ALA A 144 -1.72 -2.74 15.86
C ALA A 144 -2.68 -3.51 16.78
N SER A 145 -3.92 -3.75 16.33
CA SER A 145 -4.93 -4.53 17.06
C SER A 145 -4.52 -6.00 17.17
N ASP A 146 -4.09 -6.63 16.08
CA ASP A 146 -3.66 -8.03 16.06
C ASP A 146 -2.42 -8.26 16.94
N LEU A 147 -1.47 -7.30 16.95
CA LEU A 147 -0.31 -7.35 17.85
C LEU A 147 -0.70 -7.16 19.32
N LYS A 148 -1.73 -6.34 19.63
CA LYS A 148 -2.31 -6.23 20.98
C LYS A 148 -3.00 -7.53 21.40
N GLU A 149 -3.81 -8.13 20.54
CA GLU A 149 -4.54 -9.37 20.82
C GLU A 149 -3.64 -10.61 20.96
N LEU A 150 -2.51 -10.65 20.22
CA LEU A 150 -1.50 -11.72 20.36
C LEU A 150 -0.86 -11.75 21.76
N GLY A 151 -0.86 -10.63 22.48
CA GLY A 151 -0.40 -10.51 23.86
C GLY A 151 1.10 -10.84 24.03
N SER A 152 1.44 -11.40 25.20
CA SER A 152 2.82 -11.79 25.55
C SER A 152 3.84 -10.66 25.39
N SER A 153 3.56 -9.52 26.03
CA SER A 153 4.28 -8.26 25.85
C SER A 153 5.79 -8.33 26.10
N GLU A 154 6.26 -9.30 26.88
CA GLU A 154 7.69 -9.61 27.07
C GLU A 154 8.46 -9.87 25.76
N TYR A 155 7.79 -10.33 24.69
CA TYR A 155 8.39 -10.59 23.38
C TYR A 155 8.29 -9.42 22.38
N HIS A 156 7.72 -8.27 22.76
CA HIS A 156 7.66 -7.10 21.86
C HIS A 156 9.01 -6.68 21.23
N PRO A 157 10.19 -6.77 21.90
CA PRO A 157 11.47 -6.52 21.24
C PRO A 157 11.74 -7.41 20.01
N TYR A 158 11.18 -8.63 19.97
CA TYR A 158 11.22 -9.50 18.80
C TYR A 158 10.35 -8.96 17.65
N VAL A 159 9.16 -8.39 17.93
CA VAL A 159 8.30 -7.77 16.89
C VAL A 159 9.06 -6.68 16.16
N ILE A 160 9.71 -5.78 16.90
CA ILE A 160 10.53 -4.68 16.35
C ILE A 160 11.68 -5.23 15.50
N LYS A 161 12.44 -6.20 16.04
CA LYS A 161 13.51 -6.85 15.28
C LYS A 161 12.97 -7.51 14.00
N ARG A 162 11.85 -8.21 14.08
CA ARG A 162 11.31 -8.98 12.97
C ARG A 162 10.78 -8.06 11.87
N LEU A 163 9.98 -7.06 12.22
CA LEU A 163 9.42 -6.04 11.32
C LEU A 163 10.51 -5.35 10.51
N VAL A 164 11.51 -4.77 11.18
CA VAL A 164 12.62 -4.07 10.49
C VAL A 164 13.44 -5.05 9.67
N SER A 165 13.77 -6.24 10.18
CA SER A 165 14.55 -7.23 9.41
C SER A 165 13.84 -7.70 8.14
N MET A 166 12.50 -7.83 8.17
CA MET A 166 11.71 -8.19 6.99
C MET A 166 11.59 -7.04 6.00
N ALA A 167 11.51 -5.79 6.47
CA ALA A 167 11.48 -4.61 5.61
C ALA A 167 12.83 -4.31 4.93
N MET A 168 13.95 -4.59 5.61
CA MET A 168 15.29 -4.39 5.06
C MET A 168 15.57 -5.26 3.82
N ASP A 169 14.93 -6.42 3.70
CA ASP A 169 15.04 -7.36 2.58
C ASP A 169 14.04 -7.09 1.44
N ARG A 170 13.30 -5.96 1.51
CA ARG A 170 12.21 -5.59 0.60
C ARG A 170 12.43 -4.21 -0.04
N HIS A 171 11.41 -3.69 -0.74
CA HIS A 171 11.47 -2.42 -1.45
C HIS A 171 11.34 -1.25 -0.47
N ASP A 172 11.46 -0.03 -0.96
CA ASP A 172 11.38 1.15 -0.08
C ASP A 172 9.95 1.35 0.47
N LYS A 173 8.91 0.86 -0.22
CA LYS A 173 7.53 0.77 0.28
C LYS A 173 7.49 0.08 1.64
N GLU A 174 8.00 -1.15 1.76
CA GLU A 174 7.92 -1.90 3.02
C GLU A 174 8.79 -1.30 4.13
N LYS A 175 9.84 -0.53 3.78
CA LYS A 175 10.66 0.22 4.76
C LYS A 175 9.92 1.43 5.34
N GLU A 176 9.19 2.15 4.49
CA GLU A 176 8.30 3.22 4.95
C GLU A 176 7.15 2.67 5.79
N MET A 177 6.49 1.60 5.32
CA MET A 177 5.43 0.92 6.08
C MET A 177 5.92 0.44 7.46
N ALA A 178 7.11 -0.17 7.53
CA ALA A 178 7.69 -0.55 8.82
C ALA A 178 7.93 0.66 9.74
N SER A 179 8.31 1.81 9.20
CA SER A 179 8.51 3.04 9.99
C SER A 179 7.18 3.63 10.48
N VAL A 180 6.15 3.66 9.63
CA VAL A 180 4.80 4.10 10.00
C VAL A 180 4.19 3.17 11.05
N LEU A 181 4.31 1.85 10.90
CA LEU A 181 3.85 0.90 11.91
C LEU A 181 4.62 1.07 13.23
N LEU A 182 5.94 1.25 13.20
CA LEU A 182 6.72 1.54 14.41
C LEU A 182 6.22 2.80 15.13
N SER A 183 5.82 3.84 14.39
CA SER A 183 5.25 5.07 14.96
C SER A 183 3.87 4.85 15.59
N ALA A 184 3.03 3.99 15.01
CA ALA A 184 1.70 3.68 15.55
C ALA A 184 1.76 2.72 16.75
N LEU A 185 2.70 1.77 16.74
CA LEU A 185 2.93 0.87 17.88
C LEU A 185 3.59 1.58 19.07
N TYR A 186 4.24 2.74 18.86
CA TYR A 186 4.96 3.47 19.89
C TYR A 186 4.02 3.97 21.00
N ALA A 187 4.36 3.65 22.24
CA ALA A 187 3.64 4.02 23.47
C ALA A 187 2.23 3.42 23.65
N ASP A 188 1.49 3.13 22.57
CA ASP A 188 0.15 2.52 22.61
C ASP A 188 0.18 0.98 22.66
N VAL A 189 1.04 0.33 21.84
CA VAL A 189 1.19 -1.13 21.83
C VAL A 189 2.49 -1.58 22.51
N ILE A 190 3.59 -0.90 22.20
CA ILE A 190 4.95 -1.28 22.61
C ILE A 190 5.61 -0.15 23.39
N ASN A 191 6.16 -0.50 24.56
CA ASN A 191 6.87 0.44 25.41
C ASN A 191 8.18 0.94 24.75
N PRO A 192 8.53 2.24 24.82
CA PRO A 192 9.77 2.79 24.30
C PRO A 192 11.06 2.04 24.71
N THR A 193 11.08 1.44 25.90
CA THR A 193 12.20 0.61 26.36
C THR A 193 12.34 -0.69 25.58
N GLN A 194 11.23 -1.31 25.18
CA GLN A 194 11.19 -2.53 24.38
C GLN A 194 11.54 -2.24 22.92
N ILE A 195 11.15 -1.08 22.40
CA ILE A 195 11.57 -0.58 21.09
C ILE A 195 13.09 -0.37 21.06
N SER A 196 13.63 0.32 22.08
CA SER A 196 15.08 0.47 22.25
C SER A 196 15.81 -0.88 22.31
N GLN A 197 15.23 -1.88 22.99
CA GLN A 197 15.79 -3.23 23.05
C GLN A 197 15.72 -3.95 21.69
N GLY A 198 14.61 -3.85 20.95
CA GLY A 198 14.47 -4.44 19.62
C GLY A 198 15.46 -3.85 18.60
N PHE A 199 15.65 -2.53 18.61
CA PHE A 199 16.70 -1.86 17.84
C PHE A 199 18.12 -2.27 18.27
N PHE A 200 18.35 -2.53 19.57
CA PHE A 200 19.62 -3.09 20.02
C PHE A 200 19.84 -4.52 19.50
N MET A 201 18.82 -5.38 19.53
CA MET A 201 18.87 -6.75 19.00
C MET A 201 19.08 -6.80 17.47
N LEU A 202 18.67 -5.76 16.73
CA LEU A 202 18.99 -5.57 15.31
C LEU A 202 20.47 -5.25 15.10
N LEU A 203 21.01 -4.33 15.91
CA LEU A 203 22.43 -3.93 15.88
C LEU A 203 23.36 -5.08 16.26
N GLU A 204 22.96 -5.95 17.19
CA GLU A 204 23.70 -7.18 17.52
C GLU A 204 23.73 -8.16 16.35
N SER A 205 22.64 -8.31 15.60
CA SER A 205 22.59 -9.17 14.40
C SER A 205 23.00 -8.46 13.10
N ALA A 206 23.55 -7.25 13.15
CA ALA A 206 23.90 -6.50 11.94
C ALA A 206 25.04 -7.15 11.13
N ASP A 207 25.86 -7.99 11.75
CA ASP A 207 26.87 -8.78 11.04
C ASP A 207 26.25 -9.97 10.29
N ASP A 208 25.24 -10.63 10.88
CA ASP A 208 24.49 -11.73 10.25
C ASP A 208 23.55 -11.24 9.13
N LEU A 209 22.76 -10.19 9.40
CA LEU A 209 21.86 -9.58 8.40
C LEU A 209 22.62 -9.14 7.14
N ALA A 210 23.87 -8.69 7.32
CA ALA A 210 24.74 -8.27 6.23
C ALA A 210 25.44 -9.42 5.48
N VAL A 211 25.05 -10.67 5.72
CA VAL A 211 25.34 -11.83 4.84
C VAL A 211 24.31 -11.90 3.72
N ASP A 212 23.04 -11.68 4.03
CA ASP A 212 21.93 -11.75 3.08
C ASP A 212 21.66 -10.40 2.40
N ILE A 213 21.73 -9.30 3.17
CA ILE A 213 21.41 -7.94 2.72
C ILE A 213 22.69 -7.08 2.67
N PRO A 214 23.33 -6.89 1.49
CA PRO A 214 24.66 -6.26 1.40
C PRO A 214 24.70 -4.82 1.95
N ASP A 215 23.62 -4.06 1.75
CA ASP A 215 23.50 -2.66 2.16
C ASP A 215 22.95 -2.49 3.59
N THR A 216 22.96 -3.56 4.41
CA THR A 216 22.48 -3.56 5.81
C THR A 216 22.96 -2.34 6.62
N VAL A 217 24.21 -1.92 6.43
CA VAL A 217 24.79 -0.81 7.20
C VAL A 217 24.06 0.51 6.95
N ASP A 218 23.77 0.81 5.69
CA ASP A 218 23.12 2.06 5.28
C ASP A 218 21.61 2.02 5.54
N ILE A 219 20.95 0.89 5.26
CA ILE A 219 19.51 0.72 5.47
C ILE A 219 19.16 0.77 6.97
N LEU A 220 19.88 0.02 7.82
CA LEU A 220 19.62 0.03 9.27
C LEU A 220 20.03 1.37 9.92
N ALA A 221 21.04 2.06 9.37
CA ALA A 221 21.41 3.40 9.83
C ALA A 221 20.31 4.41 9.54
N LEU A 222 19.64 4.27 8.40
CA LEU A 222 18.50 5.08 8.02
C LEU A 222 17.27 4.78 8.89
N PHE A 223 16.97 3.51 9.21
CA PHE A 223 15.92 3.14 10.17
C PHE A 223 16.15 3.77 11.56
N ILE A 224 17.39 3.74 12.06
CA ILE A 224 17.72 4.37 13.35
C ILE A 224 17.60 5.89 13.26
N ALA A 225 18.01 6.51 12.16
CA ALA A 225 17.81 7.95 11.96
C ALA A 225 16.31 8.32 11.89
N ARG A 226 15.50 7.53 11.17
CA ARG A 226 14.04 7.71 11.05
C ARG A 226 13.37 7.62 12.42
N ALA A 227 13.64 6.57 13.18
CA ALA A 227 13.09 6.38 14.52
C ALA A 227 13.57 7.44 15.53
N VAL A 228 14.75 8.08 15.34
CA VAL A 228 15.16 9.23 16.16
C VAL A 228 14.46 10.53 15.73
N VAL A 229 14.10 10.68 14.45
CA VAL A 229 13.32 11.82 13.93
C VAL A 229 11.85 11.73 14.35
N ASP A 230 11.27 10.53 14.39
CA ASP A 230 9.88 10.29 14.85
C ASP A 230 9.73 10.29 16.40
N ASP A 231 10.77 10.66 17.15
CA ASP A 231 10.83 10.56 18.63
C ASP A 231 10.56 9.14 19.21
N ILE A 232 10.57 8.10 18.37
CA ILE A 232 10.43 6.67 18.73
C ILE A 232 11.67 6.16 19.49
N LEU A 233 12.86 6.66 19.14
CA LEU A 233 14.12 6.41 19.83
C LEU A 233 14.72 7.72 20.36
N PRO A 234 15.10 7.81 21.64
CA PRO A 234 15.76 9.01 22.15
C PRO A 234 17.15 9.16 21.51
N PRO A 235 17.62 10.37 21.16
CA PRO A 235 18.96 10.58 20.57
C PRO A 235 20.12 9.98 21.39
N ALA A 236 19.95 9.88 22.72
CA ALA A 236 20.90 9.22 23.62
C ALA A 236 21.07 7.70 23.39
N PHE A 237 20.15 7.06 22.65
CA PHE A 237 20.22 5.64 22.27
C PHE A 237 21.53 5.31 21.55
N ILE A 238 21.92 6.13 20.56
CA ILE A 238 23.14 5.92 19.75
C ILE A 238 24.38 5.88 20.65
N ALA A 239 24.51 6.83 21.58
CA ALA A 239 25.63 6.90 22.51
C ALA A 239 25.64 5.77 23.56
N ARG A 240 24.47 5.19 23.89
CA ARG A 240 24.35 4.04 24.80
C ARG A 240 24.69 2.73 24.07
N ALA A 241 24.04 2.45 22.95
CA ALA A 241 24.27 1.25 22.14
C ALA A 241 25.73 1.12 21.70
N ARG A 242 26.37 2.23 21.29
CA ARG A 242 27.79 2.27 20.90
C ARG A 242 28.75 1.79 22.01
N LYS A 243 28.41 1.97 23.28
CA LYS A 243 29.22 1.51 24.43
C LYS A 243 29.04 0.03 24.74
N MET A 244 27.92 -0.56 24.33
CA MET A 244 27.59 -1.98 24.59
C MET A 244 28.01 -2.89 23.43
N LEU A 245 28.12 -2.34 22.22
CA LEU A 245 28.56 -3.07 21.02
C LEU A 245 30.10 -3.14 20.91
N PRO A 246 30.66 -4.29 20.46
CA PRO A 246 32.09 -4.45 20.17
C PRO A 246 32.62 -3.40 19.19
N ASP A 247 33.92 -3.09 19.29
CA ASP A 247 34.55 -2.05 18.45
C ASP A 247 34.55 -2.38 16.94
N SER A 248 34.46 -3.66 16.57
CA SER A 248 34.61 -4.15 15.19
C SER A 248 33.32 -4.62 14.50
N CYS A 249 32.16 -4.62 15.15
CA CYS A 249 30.91 -5.14 14.56
C CYS A 249 30.30 -4.16 13.55
N LYS A 250 29.55 -4.67 12.56
CA LYS A 250 28.77 -3.82 11.63
C LYS A 250 27.74 -2.97 12.36
N GLY A 251 27.19 -3.43 13.49
CA GLY A 251 26.28 -2.65 14.33
C GLY A 251 26.88 -1.31 14.81
N ARG A 252 28.18 -1.26 15.10
CA ARG A 252 28.84 0.02 15.42
C ARG A 252 29.00 0.92 14.19
N GLN A 253 29.23 0.34 13.00
CA GLN A 253 29.29 1.09 11.74
C GLN A 253 27.94 1.72 11.41
N VAL A 254 26.84 0.97 11.54
CA VAL A 254 25.46 1.45 11.45
C VAL A 254 25.25 2.70 12.31
N LEU A 255 25.61 2.64 13.60
CA LEU A 255 25.49 3.78 14.52
C LEU A 255 26.39 4.97 14.15
N GLN A 256 27.48 4.76 13.44
CA GLN A 256 28.36 5.83 12.96
C GLN A 256 27.79 6.48 11.69
N THR A 257 27.25 5.69 10.77
CA THR A 257 26.56 6.17 9.57
C THR A 257 25.29 6.95 9.94
N ALA A 258 24.48 6.45 10.88
CA ALA A 258 23.26 7.13 11.35
C ALA A 258 23.56 8.54 11.89
N GLU A 259 24.57 8.65 12.76
CA GLU A 259 24.99 9.92 13.36
C GLU A 259 25.58 10.88 12.32
N LYS A 260 26.50 10.42 11.46
CA LYS A 260 27.24 11.29 10.53
C LYS A 260 26.48 11.65 9.26
N SER A 261 25.83 10.67 8.63
CA SER A 261 25.28 10.80 7.27
C SER A 261 23.83 11.29 7.27
N TYR A 262 23.08 11.05 8.36
CA TYR A 262 21.68 11.42 8.47
C TYR A 262 21.48 12.48 9.56
N LEU A 263 21.72 12.17 10.83
CA LEU A 263 21.36 13.07 11.94
C LEU A 263 22.19 14.35 12.05
N SER A 264 23.46 14.34 11.60
CA SER A 264 24.30 15.54 11.54
C SER A 264 24.04 16.43 10.32
N ALA A 265 23.14 16.04 9.41
CA ALA A 265 22.86 16.82 8.20
C ALA A 265 21.96 18.03 8.49
N PRO A 266 22.13 19.17 7.78
CA PRO A 266 21.12 20.21 7.76
C PRO A 266 19.84 19.64 7.10
N HIS A 267 18.67 20.00 7.64
CA HIS A 267 17.36 19.47 7.22
C HIS A 267 17.23 17.92 7.32
N HIS A 268 17.89 17.30 8.30
CA HIS A 268 17.90 15.84 8.46
C HIS A 268 16.52 15.19 8.58
N ALA A 269 15.55 15.81 9.25
CA ALA A 269 14.19 15.27 9.38
C ALA A 269 13.52 15.07 8.00
N GLU A 270 13.39 16.18 7.25
CA GLU A 270 12.85 16.20 5.88
C GLU A 270 13.64 15.30 4.91
N LEU A 271 14.97 15.23 5.07
CA LEU A 271 15.81 14.34 4.27
C LEU A 271 15.51 12.87 4.53
N VAL A 272 15.31 12.49 5.79
CA VAL A 272 15.11 11.11 6.25
C VAL A 272 13.69 10.61 5.95
N GLU A 273 12.66 11.42 6.24
CA GLU A 273 11.25 11.16 5.89
C GLU A 273 11.05 10.88 4.39
N ARG A 274 11.77 11.59 3.52
CA ARG A 274 11.64 11.42 2.07
C ARG A 274 12.47 10.29 1.46
N ARG A 275 13.29 9.57 2.23
CA ARG A 275 14.18 8.54 1.64
C ARG A 275 13.43 7.37 1.04
N TRP A 276 12.33 6.95 1.66
CA TRP A 276 11.57 5.77 1.25
C TRP A 276 10.23 6.10 0.59
N GLY A 277 9.85 7.38 0.53
CA GLY A 277 8.74 7.85 -0.29
C GLY A 277 7.84 8.88 0.38
N GLY A 278 7.90 9.04 1.71
CA GLY A 278 7.10 10.01 2.47
C GLY A 278 5.60 9.69 2.56
N SER A 279 5.16 8.56 1.98
CA SER A 279 3.81 8.01 2.16
C SER A 279 3.81 6.51 1.88
N THR A 280 2.96 5.75 2.57
CA THR A 280 2.76 4.30 2.37
C THR A 280 2.08 3.96 1.05
N HIS A 281 1.49 4.95 0.38
CA HIS A 281 0.84 4.82 -0.92
C HIS A 281 1.64 5.60 -1.99
N PHE A 282 2.30 4.86 -2.88
CA PHE A 282 3.00 5.44 -4.03
C PHE A 282 1.96 5.84 -5.09
N THR A 283 1.31 7.00 -4.94
CA THR A 283 0.18 7.40 -5.82
C THR A 283 0.63 7.48 -7.28
N VAL A 284 -0.27 7.12 -8.20
CA VAL A 284 -0.01 7.19 -9.64
C VAL A 284 0.33 8.64 -10.04
N GLU A 285 -0.30 9.61 -9.41
CA GLU A 285 -0.08 11.06 -9.58
C GLU A 285 1.34 11.45 -9.19
N GLU A 286 1.90 10.85 -8.14
CA GLU A 286 3.27 11.07 -7.74
C GLU A 286 4.27 10.37 -8.67
N VAL A 287 3.98 9.16 -9.17
CA VAL A 287 4.77 8.53 -10.24
C VAL A 287 4.77 9.41 -11.49
N LYS A 288 3.59 9.81 -11.97
CA LYS A 288 3.34 10.74 -13.09
C LYS A 288 4.15 12.03 -12.90
N LYS A 289 4.19 12.60 -11.68
CA LYS A 289 4.97 13.79 -11.33
C LYS A 289 6.48 13.54 -11.39
N ARG A 290 6.99 12.50 -10.72
CA ARG A 290 8.42 12.12 -10.73
C ARG A 290 8.93 11.85 -12.16
N ILE A 291 8.13 11.22 -13.01
CA ILE A 291 8.42 11.06 -14.44
C ILE A 291 8.52 12.41 -15.15
N ALA A 292 7.61 13.35 -14.89
CA ALA A 292 7.65 14.67 -15.52
C ALA A 292 8.84 15.52 -15.06
N ASP A 293 9.22 15.42 -13.77
CA ASP A 293 10.42 16.08 -13.22
C ASP A 293 11.70 15.50 -13.85
N LEU A 294 11.82 14.17 -13.90
CA LEU A 294 12.92 13.44 -14.56
C LEU A 294 13.08 13.84 -16.04
N LEU A 295 11.97 13.90 -16.79
CA LEU A 295 12.02 14.25 -18.21
C LEU A 295 12.43 15.71 -18.44
N ARG A 296 12.01 16.65 -17.58
CA ARG A 296 12.50 18.04 -17.61
C ARG A 296 13.99 18.12 -17.29
N GLU A 297 14.44 17.49 -16.20
CA GLU A 297 15.86 17.45 -15.82
C GLU A 297 16.73 16.85 -16.92
N TYR A 298 16.24 15.83 -17.62
CA TYR A 298 16.92 15.26 -18.78
C TYR A 298 16.98 16.22 -19.98
N VAL A 299 15.91 16.97 -20.28
CA VAL A 299 15.92 17.98 -21.35
C VAL A 299 16.89 19.14 -21.04
N GLU A 300 17.07 19.50 -19.77
CA GLU A 300 18.03 20.53 -19.35
C GLU A 300 19.49 20.02 -19.32
N SER A 301 19.72 18.79 -18.84
CA SER A 301 21.07 18.23 -18.66
C SER A 301 21.63 17.50 -19.89
N GLY A 302 20.77 16.86 -20.68
CA GLY A 302 21.16 15.98 -21.79
C GLY A 302 21.79 14.63 -21.38
N ASP A 303 21.88 14.33 -20.08
CA ASP A 303 22.53 13.11 -19.57
C ASP A 303 21.59 11.89 -19.65
N THR A 304 21.82 11.07 -20.68
CA THR A 304 21.07 9.83 -20.89
C THR A 304 21.38 8.75 -19.85
N ALA A 305 22.58 8.73 -19.25
CA ALA A 305 22.95 7.72 -18.28
C ALA A 305 22.25 7.98 -16.94
N GLU A 306 22.19 9.25 -16.53
CA GLU A 306 21.44 9.67 -15.34
C GLU A 306 19.93 9.49 -15.55
N ALA A 307 19.37 9.91 -16.69
CA ALA A 307 17.95 9.68 -16.97
C ALA A 307 17.57 8.19 -16.95
N CYS A 308 18.38 7.30 -17.55
CA CYS A 308 18.18 5.86 -17.44
C CYS A 308 18.36 5.33 -16.00
N ARG A 309 19.24 5.93 -15.17
CA ARG A 309 19.36 5.60 -13.75
C ARG A 309 18.10 5.99 -12.97
N CYS A 310 17.60 7.21 -13.17
CA CYS A 310 16.37 7.67 -12.54
C CYS A 310 15.16 6.84 -12.98
N ILE A 311 15.05 6.45 -14.26
CA ILE A 311 13.97 5.55 -14.73
C ILE A 311 14.04 4.21 -13.99
N ARG A 312 15.22 3.58 -13.86
CA ARG A 312 15.38 2.34 -13.06
C ARG A 312 14.94 2.52 -11.61
N LYS A 313 15.28 3.67 -11.01
CA LYS A 313 14.90 4.02 -9.62
C LYS A 313 13.41 4.30 -9.42
N LEU A 314 12.61 4.41 -10.49
CA LEU A 314 11.15 4.47 -10.34
C LEU A 314 10.55 3.09 -9.97
N GLU A 315 11.26 2.00 -10.25
CA GLU A 315 10.91 0.59 -9.97
C GLU A 315 9.56 0.08 -10.53
N VAL A 316 8.76 0.96 -11.13
CA VAL A 316 7.48 0.66 -11.79
C VAL A 316 7.67 0.19 -13.25
N SER A 317 8.35 -0.94 -13.44
CA SER A 317 8.67 -1.47 -14.78
C SER A 317 7.47 -1.71 -15.71
N PHE A 318 6.30 -2.01 -15.11
CA PHE A 318 5.02 -2.13 -15.80
C PHE A 318 4.40 -0.77 -16.16
N PHE A 319 4.83 0.34 -15.55
CA PHE A 319 4.32 1.69 -15.80
C PHE A 319 5.18 2.50 -16.77
N TYR A 320 6.26 1.93 -17.32
CA TYR A 320 7.19 2.65 -18.20
C TYR A 320 6.56 3.13 -19.52
N HIS A 321 5.39 2.63 -19.93
CA HIS A 321 4.60 3.22 -21.02
C HIS A 321 4.19 4.67 -20.74
N GLU A 322 4.01 5.07 -19.47
CA GLU A 322 3.75 6.48 -19.10
C GLU A 322 5.03 7.34 -19.26
N VAL A 323 6.22 6.78 -19.04
CA VAL A 323 7.50 7.45 -19.37
C VAL A 323 7.55 7.73 -20.87
N VAL A 324 7.20 6.75 -21.70
CA VAL A 324 7.14 6.88 -23.16
C VAL A 324 6.10 7.91 -23.58
N LYS A 325 4.86 7.82 -23.08
CA LYS A 325 3.78 8.76 -23.38
C LYS A 325 4.17 10.20 -23.00
N ARG A 326 4.61 10.44 -21.76
CA ARG A 326 5.00 11.77 -21.28
C ARG A 326 6.22 12.33 -22.02
N ALA A 327 7.19 11.50 -22.35
CA ALA A 327 8.34 11.92 -23.14
C ALA A 327 7.93 12.38 -24.54
N LEU A 328 7.07 11.61 -25.22
CA LEU A 328 6.54 11.97 -26.54
C LEU A 328 5.67 13.23 -26.51
N VAL A 329 4.84 13.43 -25.47
CA VAL A 329 4.10 14.68 -25.27
C VAL A 329 5.06 15.86 -25.10
N LEU A 330 6.07 15.75 -24.22
CA LEU A 330 7.07 16.80 -24.00
C LEU A 330 7.87 17.14 -25.27
N ALA A 331 8.12 16.14 -26.13
CA ALA A 331 8.73 16.35 -27.45
C ALA A 331 7.83 17.11 -28.44
N MET A 332 6.50 17.04 -28.28
CA MET A 332 5.53 17.80 -29.07
C MET A 332 5.28 19.21 -28.53
N GLU A 333 5.27 19.37 -27.20
CA GLU A 333 5.21 20.67 -26.52
C GLU A 333 6.45 21.51 -26.82
N MET A 334 7.63 20.88 -26.82
CA MET A 334 8.92 21.52 -26.97
C MET A 334 9.72 20.89 -28.11
N GLN A 335 9.63 21.46 -29.32
CA GLN A 335 10.37 20.99 -30.50
C GLN A 335 11.90 20.91 -30.29
N SER A 336 12.47 21.75 -29.40
CA SER A 336 13.88 21.70 -29.03
C SER A 336 14.25 20.48 -28.17
N ALA A 337 13.30 19.90 -27.44
CA ALA A 337 13.46 18.71 -26.63
C ALA A 337 13.38 17.41 -27.46
N GLU A 338 12.63 17.41 -28.56
CA GLU A 338 12.41 16.27 -29.46
C GLU A 338 13.68 15.42 -29.75
N PRO A 339 14.82 15.97 -30.21
CA PRO A 339 16.01 15.17 -30.50
C PRO A 339 16.64 14.53 -29.26
N LEU A 340 16.53 15.16 -28.08
CA LEU A 340 16.98 14.57 -26.81
C LEU A 340 16.03 13.45 -26.39
N ILE A 341 14.72 13.70 -26.40
CA ILE A 341 13.71 12.69 -26.04
C ILE A 341 13.85 11.43 -26.90
N LEU A 342 13.97 11.56 -28.21
CA LEU A 342 14.10 10.39 -29.09
C LEU A 342 15.42 9.66 -28.87
N LYS A 343 16.50 10.36 -28.49
CA LYS A 343 17.76 9.74 -28.04
C LYS A 343 17.58 8.95 -26.74
N LEU A 344 16.82 9.47 -25.76
CA LEU A 344 16.52 8.76 -24.50
C LEU A 344 15.68 7.51 -24.74
N LEU A 345 14.56 7.62 -25.47
CA LEU A 345 13.66 6.48 -25.73
C LEU A 345 14.37 5.37 -26.52
N LYS A 346 15.15 5.74 -27.54
CA LYS A 346 16.01 4.79 -28.26
C LYS A 346 17.01 4.11 -27.33
N LYS A 347 17.71 4.87 -26.48
CA LYS A 347 18.71 4.31 -25.56
C LYS A 347 18.08 3.38 -24.51
N ALA A 348 16.90 3.73 -24.01
CA ALA A 348 16.14 2.92 -23.06
C ALA A 348 15.63 1.61 -23.69
N ALA A 349 15.25 1.61 -24.98
CA ALA A 349 14.94 0.39 -25.71
C ALA A 349 16.18 -0.47 -25.99
N GLU A 350 17.29 0.13 -26.43
CA GLU A 350 18.57 -0.56 -26.70
C GLU A 350 19.14 -1.25 -25.45
N GLU A 351 18.95 -0.67 -24.26
CA GLU A 351 19.35 -1.27 -22.97
C GLU A 351 18.34 -2.30 -22.43
N GLY A 352 17.18 -2.48 -23.08
CA GLY A 352 16.08 -3.29 -22.56
C GLY A 352 15.44 -2.74 -21.28
N LEU A 353 15.71 -1.47 -20.95
CA LEU A 353 15.16 -0.76 -19.78
C LEU A 353 13.65 -0.56 -19.93
N ILE A 354 13.21 -0.20 -21.14
CA ILE A 354 11.80 -0.17 -21.52
C ILE A 354 11.60 -1.31 -22.52
N SER A 355 10.74 -2.27 -22.18
CA SER A 355 10.46 -3.41 -23.06
C SER A 355 9.74 -2.97 -24.34
N SER A 356 9.82 -3.78 -25.40
CA SER A 356 9.08 -3.52 -26.64
C SER A 356 7.56 -3.40 -26.42
N SER A 357 6.99 -4.12 -25.45
CA SER A 357 5.56 -4.02 -25.09
C SER A 357 5.23 -2.70 -24.39
N GLN A 358 6.06 -2.25 -23.46
CA GLN A 358 5.92 -0.96 -22.78
C GLN A 358 6.10 0.22 -23.75
N MET A 359 7.06 0.10 -24.67
CA MET A 359 7.25 1.09 -25.74
C MET A 359 6.03 1.14 -26.66
N LEU A 360 5.54 0.00 -27.15
CA LEU A 360 4.34 -0.10 -27.99
C LEU A 360 3.11 0.51 -27.29
N LYS A 361 2.85 0.15 -26.02
CA LYS A 361 1.71 0.70 -25.25
C LYS A 361 1.81 2.22 -25.05
N GLY A 362 3.01 2.75 -24.84
CA GLY A 362 3.21 4.20 -24.72
C GLY A 362 2.86 4.96 -26.00
N PHE A 363 3.22 4.42 -27.16
CA PHE A 363 2.81 4.95 -28.47
C PHE A 363 1.29 4.79 -28.70
N SER A 364 0.69 3.65 -28.35
CA SER A 364 -0.76 3.44 -28.49
C SER A 364 -1.59 4.40 -27.63
N ARG A 365 -1.25 4.57 -26.35
CA ARG A 365 -1.96 5.50 -25.44
C ARG A 365 -1.84 6.96 -25.89
N LEU A 366 -0.74 7.33 -26.55
CA LEU A 366 -0.62 8.66 -27.18
C LEU A 366 -1.47 8.75 -28.46
N ALA A 367 -1.54 7.70 -29.28
CA ALA A 367 -2.40 7.68 -30.46
C ALA A 367 -3.89 7.79 -30.09
N GLU A 368 -4.34 7.12 -29.02
CA GLU A 368 -5.72 7.19 -28.51
C GLU A 368 -6.08 8.58 -27.97
N SER A 369 -5.12 9.29 -27.37
CA SER A 369 -5.31 10.65 -26.82
C SER A 369 -4.87 11.78 -27.77
N ILE A 370 -4.50 11.47 -29.03
CA ILE A 370 -3.90 12.46 -29.94
C ILE A 370 -4.87 13.58 -30.34
N ASP A 371 -6.16 13.28 -30.47
CA ASP A 371 -7.17 14.26 -30.88
C ASP A 371 -7.57 15.19 -29.72
N ASP A 372 -7.43 14.73 -28.47
CA ASP A 372 -7.57 15.56 -27.27
C ASP A 372 -6.32 16.44 -27.09
N LEU A 373 -5.12 15.87 -27.26
CA LEU A 373 -3.86 16.62 -27.25
C LEU A 373 -3.78 17.69 -28.35
N CYS A 374 -4.53 17.54 -29.45
CA CYS A 374 -4.63 18.57 -30.49
C CYS A 374 -5.36 19.85 -30.03
N LEU A 375 -6.09 19.82 -28.90
CA LEU A 375 -6.69 21.01 -28.30
C LEU A 375 -5.63 21.94 -27.72
N ASP A 376 -4.60 21.37 -27.09
CA ASP A 376 -3.46 22.11 -26.51
C ASP A 376 -2.33 22.33 -27.51
N ILE A 377 -2.06 21.33 -28.38
CA ILE A 377 -0.95 21.31 -29.33
C ILE A 377 -1.48 21.06 -30.76
N PRO A 378 -1.84 22.10 -31.54
CA PRO A 378 -2.46 21.94 -32.86
C PRO A 378 -1.63 21.15 -33.89
N SER A 379 -0.32 21.01 -33.66
CA SER A 379 0.61 20.23 -34.49
C SER A 379 0.81 18.78 -34.05
N ALA A 380 0.23 18.33 -32.93
CA ALA A 380 0.49 17.02 -32.33
C ALA A 380 0.30 15.86 -33.33
N LYS A 381 -0.80 15.84 -34.08
CA LYS A 381 -1.10 14.80 -35.09
C LYS A 381 -0.05 14.72 -36.19
N MET A 382 0.45 15.87 -36.67
CA MET A 382 1.53 15.96 -37.66
C MET A 382 2.88 15.50 -37.09
N LEU A 383 3.19 15.89 -35.85
CA LEU A 383 4.42 15.50 -35.17
C LEU A 383 4.44 13.99 -34.87
N PHE A 384 3.33 13.43 -34.39
CA PHE A 384 3.20 11.99 -34.16
C PHE A 384 3.40 11.18 -35.44
N GLN A 385 2.77 11.59 -36.54
CA GLN A 385 2.95 10.99 -37.87
C GLN A 385 4.40 11.10 -38.40
N SER A 386 5.18 12.10 -37.96
CA SER A 386 6.61 12.24 -38.29
C SER A 386 7.51 11.38 -37.39
N ILE A 387 7.16 11.21 -36.11
CA ILE A 387 7.96 10.46 -35.12
C ILE A 387 7.81 8.94 -35.32
N VAL A 388 6.59 8.43 -35.54
CA VAL A 388 6.32 6.99 -35.63
C VAL A 388 7.17 6.28 -36.70
N PRO A 389 7.28 6.76 -37.96
CA PRO A 389 8.13 6.11 -38.97
C PRO A 389 9.62 6.08 -38.59
N ARG A 390 10.11 7.10 -37.88
CA ARG A 390 11.50 7.18 -37.38
C ARG A 390 11.74 6.19 -36.24
N ALA A 391 10.76 6.02 -35.34
CA ALA A 391 10.85 5.04 -34.26
C ALA A 391 10.91 3.59 -34.79
N VAL A 392 10.16 3.31 -35.86
CA VAL A 392 10.20 2.02 -36.56
C VAL A 392 11.48 1.84 -37.37
N SER A 393 11.97 2.86 -38.10
CA SER A 393 13.21 2.75 -38.87
C SER A 393 14.45 2.54 -37.99
N ASP A 394 14.46 3.16 -36.81
CA ASP A 394 15.53 3.04 -35.84
C ASP A 394 15.41 1.78 -34.95
N GLY A 395 14.36 0.97 -35.14
CA GLY A 395 14.22 -0.36 -34.55
C GLY A 395 13.79 -0.41 -33.08
N TRP A 396 13.34 0.70 -32.50
CA TRP A 396 12.86 0.75 -31.11
C TRP A 396 11.33 0.75 -30.97
N LEU A 397 10.58 0.90 -32.06
CA LEU A 397 9.14 0.63 -32.14
C LEU A 397 8.87 -0.51 -33.13
N ASP A 398 7.99 -1.45 -32.77
CA ASP A 398 7.68 -2.61 -33.62
C ASP A 398 6.84 -2.22 -34.85
N ALA A 399 7.15 -2.81 -36.00
CA ALA A 399 6.47 -2.54 -37.27
C ALA A 399 4.99 -2.95 -37.29
N SER A 400 4.52 -3.76 -36.33
CA SER A 400 3.09 -4.04 -36.10
C SER A 400 2.29 -2.78 -35.76
N PHE A 401 2.89 -1.74 -35.16
CA PHE A 401 2.22 -0.47 -34.90
C PHE A 401 1.69 0.20 -36.18
N LEU A 402 2.48 0.15 -37.25
CA LEU A 402 2.06 0.67 -38.57
C LEU A 402 0.98 -0.20 -39.24
N LYS A 403 0.85 -1.47 -38.86
CA LYS A 403 -0.25 -2.34 -39.32
C LYS A 403 -1.54 -2.03 -38.58
N ALA A 404 -1.47 -1.85 -37.26
CA ALA A 404 -2.61 -1.43 -36.44
C ALA A 404 -3.17 -0.05 -36.86
N SER A 405 -2.29 0.88 -37.25
CA SER A 405 -2.68 2.18 -37.80
C SER A 405 -3.03 2.18 -39.30
N GLY A 406 -2.82 1.05 -40.00
CA GLY A 406 -2.86 0.96 -41.47
C GLY A 406 -3.94 0.06 -42.04
N ASP A 407 -4.47 -0.89 -41.25
CA ASP A 407 -5.54 -1.79 -41.68
C ASP A 407 -6.90 -1.30 -41.17
N GLY A 408 -7.42 -0.27 -41.84
CA GLY A 408 -8.80 0.18 -41.68
C GLY A 408 -9.79 -0.85 -42.24
N GLN A 409 -9.92 -2.00 -41.56
CA GLN A 409 -10.98 -2.96 -41.82
C GLN A 409 -12.31 -2.39 -41.35
N ALA A 410 -12.95 -1.64 -42.27
CA ALA A 410 -14.38 -1.36 -42.34
C ALA A 410 -15.10 -1.26 -40.99
N ASN A 411 -15.12 -0.06 -40.39
CA ASN A 411 -16.00 0.26 -39.27
C ASN A 411 -17.43 -0.15 -39.65
N GLY A 412 -17.94 -1.21 -39.01
CA GLY A 412 -19.37 -1.51 -39.04
C GLY A 412 -20.13 -0.36 -38.36
N PRO A 413 -21.42 -0.17 -38.66
CA PRO A 413 -22.22 0.86 -37.99
C PRO A 413 -22.22 0.70 -36.45
N ASP A 414 -22.07 -0.53 -35.96
CA ASP A 414 -21.95 -0.85 -34.53
C ASP A 414 -20.72 -0.22 -33.85
N ASP A 415 -19.56 -0.15 -34.50
CA ASP A 415 -18.33 0.34 -33.86
C ASP A 415 -18.33 1.87 -33.68
N GLU A 416 -18.93 2.61 -34.63
CA GLU A 416 -19.16 4.05 -34.44
C GLU A 416 -20.27 4.34 -33.42
N ASN A 417 -21.33 3.53 -33.37
CA ASN A 417 -22.34 3.63 -32.31
C ASN A 417 -21.71 3.42 -30.92
N VAL A 418 -20.89 2.38 -30.75
CA VAL A 418 -20.17 2.10 -29.50
C VAL A 418 -19.19 3.23 -29.15
N LYS A 419 -18.48 3.83 -30.10
CA LYS A 419 -17.61 5.00 -29.86
C LYS A 419 -18.41 6.23 -29.42
N GLN A 420 -19.53 6.51 -30.07
CA GLN A 420 -20.39 7.64 -29.74
C GLN A 420 -21.02 7.46 -28.35
N TYR A 421 -21.53 6.26 -28.04
CA TYR A 421 -22.03 5.90 -26.71
C TYR A 421 -20.94 6.08 -25.64
N LYS A 422 -19.74 5.51 -25.85
CA LYS A 422 -18.58 5.67 -24.97
C LYS A 422 -18.21 7.14 -24.70
N LYS A 423 -18.41 8.04 -25.67
CA LYS A 423 -18.19 9.48 -25.49
C LYS A 423 -19.30 10.15 -24.67
N GLN A 424 -20.55 9.75 -24.86
CA GLN A 424 -21.70 10.32 -24.14
C GLN A 424 -21.71 9.90 -22.67
N ILE A 425 -21.50 8.61 -22.37
CA ILE A 425 -21.49 8.10 -20.98
C ILE A 425 -20.39 8.72 -20.11
N VAL A 426 -19.25 9.13 -20.69
CA VAL A 426 -18.17 9.80 -19.95
C VAL A 426 -18.65 11.12 -19.36
N ASN A 427 -19.43 11.89 -20.11
CA ASN A 427 -20.00 13.14 -19.62
C ASN A 427 -21.01 12.88 -18.49
N ILE A 428 -21.92 11.92 -18.68
CA ILE A 428 -22.93 11.53 -17.69
C ILE A 428 -22.26 11.08 -16.37
N ILE A 429 -21.23 10.24 -16.44
CA ILE A 429 -20.48 9.79 -15.26
C ILE A 429 -19.74 10.95 -14.58
N HIS A 430 -19.18 11.88 -15.34
CA HIS A 430 -18.50 13.06 -14.79
C HIS A 430 -19.47 14.05 -14.13
N GLU A 431 -20.65 14.27 -14.70
CA GLU A 431 -21.70 15.08 -14.10
C GLU A 431 -22.21 14.43 -12.81
N TYR A 432 -22.46 13.11 -12.81
CA TYR A 432 -22.82 12.36 -11.59
C TYR A 432 -21.75 12.45 -10.49
N PHE A 433 -20.47 12.29 -10.78
CA PHE A 433 -19.42 12.45 -9.76
C PHE A 433 -19.34 13.86 -9.16
N LEU A 434 -19.91 14.87 -9.83
CA LEU A 434 -20.03 16.25 -9.32
C LEU A 434 -21.36 16.51 -8.60
N SER A 435 -22.47 15.94 -9.04
CA SER A 435 -23.82 16.20 -8.52
C SER A 435 -24.31 15.21 -7.46
N ASP A 436 -23.86 13.96 -7.50
CA ASP A 436 -24.41 12.79 -6.80
C ASP A 436 -25.91 12.53 -7.09
N ASP A 437 -26.42 13.02 -8.24
CA ASP A 437 -27.81 12.85 -8.66
C ASP A 437 -28.00 11.54 -9.44
N ILE A 438 -28.24 10.44 -8.70
CA ILE A 438 -28.55 9.12 -9.28
C ILE A 438 -29.80 9.17 -10.19
N PRO A 439 -30.94 9.76 -9.78
CA PRO A 439 -32.12 9.85 -10.65
C PRO A 439 -31.89 10.57 -11.99
N GLU A 440 -31.10 11.64 -12.04
CA GLU A 440 -30.79 12.34 -13.30
C GLU A 440 -29.85 11.53 -14.19
N LEU A 441 -28.89 10.81 -13.61
CA LEU A 441 -28.05 9.86 -14.36
C LEU A 441 -28.90 8.73 -14.96
N ILE A 442 -29.84 8.17 -14.21
CA ILE A 442 -30.73 7.10 -14.72
C ILE A 442 -31.55 7.60 -15.91
N ARG A 443 -32.20 8.76 -15.80
CA ARG A 443 -32.89 9.40 -16.94
C ARG A 443 -31.97 9.60 -18.14
N SER A 444 -30.74 10.08 -17.90
CA SER A 444 -29.76 10.29 -18.96
C SER A 444 -29.36 8.98 -19.67
N LEU A 445 -29.34 7.84 -18.97
CA LEU A 445 -29.10 6.53 -19.58
C LEU A 445 -30.33 5.97 -20.30
N GLU A 446 -31.53 6.19 -19.78
CA GLU A 446 -32.78 5.85 -20.47
C GLU A 446 -32.93 6.63 -21.78
N ASP A 447 -32.61 7.94 -21.77
CA ASP A 447 -32.63 8.82 -22.96
C ASP A 447 -31.58 8.43 -24.02
N LEU A 448 -30.48 7.76 -23.64
CA LEU A 448 -29.54 7.18 -24.61
C LEU A 448 -30.12 5.95 -25.33
N GLY A 449 -31.08 5.24 -24.72
CA GLY A 449 -31.88 4.19 -25.37
C GLY A 449 -31.10 2.97 -25.88
N ALA A 450 -29.92 2.69 -25.32
CA ALA A 450 -29.01 1.63 -25.79
C ALA A 450 -28.64 0.61 -24.68
N PRO A 451 -29.61 -0.18 -24.16
CA PRO A 451 -29.38 -1.14 -23.07
C PRO A 451 -28.36 -2.23 -23.40
N GLU A 452 -28.16 -2.57 -24.68
CA GLU A 452 -27.12 -3.50 -25.14
C GLU A 452 -25.69 -3.08 -24.78
N TYR A 453 -25.48 -1.80 -24.42
CA TYR A 453 -24.20 -1.25 -24.00
C TYR A 453 -24.11 -1.00 -22.48
N ASN A 454 -25.08 -1.47 -21.68
CA ASN A 454 -25.03 -1.41 -20.20
C ASN A 454 -23.72 -2.00 -19.59
N PRO A 455 -23.19 -3.15 -20.07
CA PRO A 455 -21.87 -3.65 -19.64
C PRO A 455 -20.71 -2.68 -19.92
N VAL A 456 -20.80 -1.91 -21.03
CA VAL A 456 -19.81 -0.90 -21.43
C VAL A 456 -19.88 0.30 -20.49
N PHE A 457 -21.09 0.70 -20.07
CA PHE A 457 -21.28 1.73 -19.05
C PHE A 457 -20.65 1.32 -17.72
N LEU A 458 -20.98 0.13 -17.19
CA LEU A 458 -20.43 -0.38 -15.93
C LEU A 458 -18.89 -0.38 -15.96
N LYS A 459 -18.30 -0.94 -17.02
CA LYS A 459 -16.85 -0.91 -17.22
C LYS A 459 -16.31 0.51 -17.17
N LYS A 460 -16.93 1.46 -17.87
CA LYS A 460 -16.44 2.84 -17.92
C LYS A 460 -16.60 3.56 -16.58
N LEU A 461 -17.70 3.34 -15.85
CA LEU A 461 -17.94 3.87 -14.50
C LEU A 461 -16.83 3.45 -13.54
N ILE A 462 -16.58 2.14 -13.41
CA ILE A 462 -15.57 1.61 -12.47
C ILE A 462 -14.15 2.05 -12.89
N THR A 463 -13.81 2.02 -14.19
CA THR A 463 -12.51 2.54 -14.66
C THR A 463 -12.31 4.02 -14.34
N LEU A 464 -13.35 4.86 -14.48
CA LEU A 464 -13.25 6.30 -14.15
C LEU A 464 -13.25 6.56 -12.63
N ALA A 465 -13.79 5.65 -11.82
CA ALA A 465 -13.77 5.75 -10.36
C ALA A 465 -12.39 5.37 -9.77
N MET A 466 -11.73 4.35 -10.32
CA MET A 466 -10.41 3.90 -9.85
C MET A 466 -9.30 4.94 -10.08
N ASP A 467 -9.35 5.71 -11.18
CA ASP A 467 -8.44 6.85 -11.48
C ASP A 467 -8.77 8.12 -10.63
N ARG A 468 -9.57 7.97 -9.57
CA ARG A 468 -10.04 9.05 -8.69
C ARG A 468 -9.93 8.66 -7.21
N LYS A 469 -10.49 9.49 -6.31
CA LYS A 469 -10.42 9.26 -4.86
C LYS A 469 -11.45 8.22 -4.44
N ASN A 470 -11.32 7.72 -3.22
CA ASN A 470 -12.25 6.72 -2.69
C ASN A 470 -13.71 7.23 -2.62
N LYS A 471 -13.94 8.54 -2.58
CA LYS A 471 -15.29 9.12 -2.74
C LYS A 471 -15.95 8.65 -4.04
N GLU A 472 -15.29 8.80 -5.18
CA GLU A 472 -15.85 8.38 -6.47
C GLU A 472 -15.96 6.84 -6.58
N LYS A 473 -15.15 6.08 -5.83
CA LYS A 473 -15.22 4.61 -5.75
C LYS A 473 -16.43 4.13 -4.95
N GLU A 474 -16.77 4.79 -3.84
CA GLU A 474 -18.03 4.55 -3.12
C GLU A 474 -19.23 5.00 -3.95
N MET A 475 -19.19 6.20 -4.56
CA MET A 475 -20.26 6.67 -5.47
C MET A 475 -20.54 5.66 -6.59
N ALA A 476 -19.49 5.12 -7.22
CA ALA A 476 -19.64 4.08 -8.24
C ALA A 476 -20.23 2.76 -7.68
N SER A 477 -19.92 2.40 -6.45
CA SER A 477 -20.46 1.20 -5.77
C SER A 477 -21.95 1.36 -5.40
N VAL A 478 -22.31 2.51 -4.83
CA VAL A 478 -23.71 2.87 -4.49
C VAL A 478 -24.54 2.98 -5.77
N LEU A 479 -24.01 3.65 -6.80
CA LEU A 479 -24.66 3.76 -8.10
C LEU A 479 -24.90 2.38 -8.72
N LEU A 480 -23.92 1.47 -8.69
CA LEU A 480 -24.08 0.12 -9.24
C LEU A 480 -25.30 -0.62 -8.66
N SER A 481 -25.54 -0.45 -7.36
CA SER A 481 -26.68 -1.02 -6.65
C SER A 481 -28.01 -0.38 -7.08
N ALA A 482 -28.05 0.94 -7.24
CA ALA A 482 -29.23 1.64 -7.75
C ALA A 482 -29.54 1.26 -9.22
N LEU A 483 -28.52 1.18 -10.07
CA LEU A 483 -28.68 0.78 -11.47
C LEU A 483 -29.21 -0.65 -11.60
N HIS A 484 -28.76 -1.57 -10.75
CA HIS A 484 -29.27 -2.96 -10.74
C HIS A 484 -30.73 -3.08 -10.31
N ILE A 485 -31.20 -2.19 -9.43
CA ILE A 485 -32.61 -2.14 -9.02
C ILE A 485 -33.51 -1.57 -10.14
N GLU A 486 -33.04 -0.56 -10.87
CA GLU A 486 -33.88 0.20 -11.81
C GLU A 486 -33.72 -0.21 -13.30
N ILE A 487 -32.49 -0.36 -13.82
CA ILE A 487 -32.26 -0.47 -15.27
C ILE A 487 -31.31 -1.58 -15.76
N PHE A 488 -30.43 -2.14 -14.92
CA PHE A 488 -29.43 -3.15 -15.30
C PHE A 488 -29.82 -4.53 -14.81
N SER A 489 -29.76 -5.55 -15.68
CA SER A 489 -29.95 -6.94 -15.26
C SER A 489 -28.68 -7.50 -14.60
N THR A 490 -28.80 -8.56 -13.79
CA THR A 490 -27.62 -9.27 -13.24
C THR A 490 -26.68 -9.78 -14.35
N GLU A 491 -27.21 -10.14 -15.54
CA GLU A 491 -26.41 -10.51 -16.71
C GLU A 491 -25.57 -9.32 -17.22
N ASP A 492 -26.11 -8.09 -17.21
CA ASP A 492 -25.37 -6.88 -17.57
C ASP A 492 -24.25 -6.59 -16.56
N ILE A 493 -24.52 -6.77 -15.27
CA ILE A 493 -23.52 -6.63 -14.20
C ILE A 493 -22.39 -7.65 -14.39
N VAL A 494 -22.73 -8.93 -14.57
CA VAL A 494 -21.76 -10.03 -14.81
C VAL A 494 -20.92 -9.74 -16.05
N ASN A 495 -21.54 -9.37 -17.17
CA ASN A 495 -20.81 -9.06 -18.39
C ASN A 495 -19.92 -7.82 -18.23
N GLY A 496 -20.35 -6.79 -17.49
CA GLY A 496 -19.53 -5.61 -17.20
C GLY A 496 -18.29 -5.95 -16.36
N PHE A 497 -18.42 -6.80 -15.34
CA PHE A 497 -17.27 -7.30 -14.57
C PHE A 497 -16.35 -8.22 -15.39
N VAL A 498 -16.89 -9.09 -16.26
CA VAL A 498 -16.07 -9.87 -17.20
C VAL A 498 -15.26 -8.92 -18.09
N MET A 499 -15.90 -7.92 -18.71
CA MET A 499 -15.22 -6.94 -19.56
C MET A 499 -14.15 -6.12 -18.80
N LEU A 500 -14.35 -5.83 -17.51
CA LEU A 500 -13.35 -5.18 -16.66
C LEU A 500 -12.15 -6.09 -16.43
N LEU A 501 -12.41 -7.33 -16.00
CA LEU A 501 -11.40 -8.32 -15.60
C LEU A 501 -10.59 -8.83 -16.80
N GLU A 502 -11.18 -8.96 -18.00
CA GLU A 502 -10.47 -9.18 -19.26
C GLU A 502 -9.41 -8.09 -19.53
N SER A 503 -9.66 -6.86 -19.07
CA SER A 503 -8.73 -5.74 -19.15
C SER A 503 -8.05 -5.43 -17.81
N ALA A 504 -8.03 -6.35 -16.83
CA ALA A 504 -7.40 -6.11 -15.54
C ALA A 504 -5.90 -5.82 -15.70
N GLU A 505 -5.20 -6.57 -16.57
CA GLU A 505 -3.79 -6.32 -16.90
C GLU A 505 -3.61 -4.92 -17.53
N ASP A 506 -4.48 -4.54 -18.48
CA ASP A 506 -4.44 -3.22 -19.10
C ASP A 506 -4.74 -2.07 -18.14
N THR A 507 -5.55 -2.32 -17.11
CA THR A 507 -5.96 -1.36 -16.07
C THR A 507 -4.90 -1.23 -14.97
N ALA A 508 -4.26 -2.34 -14.56
CA ALA A 508 -3.12 -2.35 -13.63
C ALA A 508 -1.88 -1.64 -14.20
N LEU A 509 -1.82 -1.50 -15.52
CA LEU A 509 -0.82 -0.67 -16.19
C LEU A 509 -1.12 0.83 -16.05
N ASP A 510 -2.36 1.24 -15.82
CA ASP A 510 -2.74 2.65 -15.66
C ASP A 510 -2.94 3.06 -14.18
N ILE A 511 -3.28 2.09 -13.32
CA ILE A 511 -3.66 2.28 -11.91
C ILE A 511 -2.88 1.30 -11.03
N LEU A 512 -2.11 1.82 -10.06
CA LEU A 512 -1.40 0.98 -9.08
C LEU A 512 -2.43 0.26 -8.18
N ASP A 513 -2.18 -1.01 -7.84
CA ASP A 513 -3.11 -1.88 -7.09
C ASP A 513 -4.50 -2.07 -7.74
N ALA A 514 -4.66 -1.88 -9.06
CA ALA A 514 -5.94 -2.09 -9.76
C ALA A 514 -6.58 -3.45 -9.50
N SER A 515 -5.80 -4.53 -9.37
CA SER A 515 -6.32 -5.86 -9.02
C SER A 515 -6.95 -5.90 -7.61
N ASN A 516 -6.38 -5.18 -6.65
CA ASN A 516 -6.98 -5.04 -5.31
C ASN A 516 -8.26 -4.21 -5.37
N GLU A 517 -8.25 -3.11 -6.11
CA GLU A 517 -9.44 -2.25 -6.24
C GLU A 517 -10.59 -2.93 -6.99
N LEU A 518 -10.30 -3.64 -8.09
CA LEU A 518 -11.28 -4.46 -8.80
C LEU A 518 -11.83 -5.59 -7.92
N ALA A 519 -10.99 -6.22 -7.10
CA ALA A 519 -11.43 -7.23 -6.13
C ALA A 519 -12.35 -6.62 -5.05
N LEU A 520 -12.06 -5.40 -4.59
CA LEU A 520 -12.94 -4.65 -3.67
C LEU A 520 -14.27 -4.29 -4.32
N PHE A 521 -14.30 -3.80 -5.57
CA PHE A 521 -15.55 -3.55 -6.29
C PHE A 521 -16.39 -4.82 -6.47
N LEU A 522 -15.75 -5.93 -6.84
CA LEU A 522 -16.42 -7.22 -7.01
C LEU A 522 -16.97 -7.76 -5.68
N ALA A 523 -16.19 -7.66 -4.60
CA ALA A 523 -16.66 -8.02 -3.26
C ALA A 523 -17.78 -7.10 -2.77
N ARG A 524 -17.70 -5.79 -3.02
CA ARG A 524 -18.73 -4.79 -2.67
C ARG A 524 -20.05 -5.09 -3.36
N ALA A 525 -20.03 -5.40 -4.66
CA ALA A 525 -21.20 -5.83 -5.41
C ALA A 525 -21.85 -7.12 -4.89
N VAL A 526 -21.08 -8.03 -4.27
CA VAL A 526 -21.64 -9.21 -3.58
C VAL A 526 -22.25 -8.87 -2.22
N ILE A 527 -21.68 -7.89 -1.50
CA ILE A 527 -22.21 -7.43 -0.19
C ILE A 527 -23.46 -6.55 -0.34
N ASP A 528 -23.60 -5.80 -1.43
CA ASP A 528 -24.78 -5.00 -1.74
C ASP A 528 -25.89 -5.79 -2.48
N ASP A 529 -25.83 -7.14 -2.48
CA ASP A 529 -26.77 -8.06 -3.13
C ASP A 529 -26.95 -7.88 -4.67
N VAL A 530 -26.07 -7.12 -5.32
CA VAL A 530 -26.04 -6.91 -6.79
C VAL A 530 -25.61 -8.19 -7.53
N LEU A 531 -24.65 -8.92 -6.93
CA LEU A 531 -24.15 -10.21 -7.42
C LEU A 531 -24.31 -11.29 -6.35
N ALA A 532 -24.83 -12.46 -6.74
CA ALA A 532 -24.79 -13.62 -5.86
C ALA A 532 -23.38 -14.26 -5.86
N PRO A 533 -22.97 -14.98 -4.79
CA PRO A 533 -21.67 -15.67 -4.76
C PRO A 533 -21.43 -16.62 -5.95
N LEU A 534 -22.50 -17.25 -6.46
CA LEU A 534 -22.47 -18.10 -7.66
C LEU A 534 -22.07 -17.34 -8.94
N ASN A 535 -22.36 -16.04 -9.03
CA ASN A 535 -21.98 -15.24 -10.19
C ASN A 535 -20.45 -15.02 -10.26
N MET A 536 -19.70 -15.16 -9.16
CA MET A 536 -18.23 -15.12 -9.23
C MET A 536 -17.64 -16.38 -9.88
N GLU A 537 -18.25 -17.55 -9.67
CA GLU A 537 -17.88 -18.77 -10.42
C GLU A 537 -18.21 -18.59 -11.92
N GLU A 538 -19.37 -17.99 -12.22
CA GLU A 538 -19.77 -17.68 -13.60
C GLU A 538 -18.80 -16.70 -14.29
N ILE A 539 -18.46 -15.58 -13.64
CA ILE A 539 -17.45 -14.62 -14.13
C ILE A 539 -16.12 -15.34 -14.39
N THR A 540 -15.65 -16.16 -13.45
CA THR A 540 -14.41 -16.94 -13.60
C THR A 540 -14.45 -17.88 -14.81
N ASN A 541 -15.59 -18.54 -15.05
CA ASN A 541 -15.77 -19.46 -16.17
C ASN A 541 -15.94 -18.75 -17.53
N ARG A 542 -16.39 -17.49 -17.55
CA ARG A 542 -16.49 -16.67 -18.76
C ARG A 542 -15.15 -16.02 -19.16
N LEU A 543 -14.17 -15.92 -18.26
CA LEU A 543 -12.87 -15.30 -18.54
C LEU A 543 -11.98 -16.15 -19.51
N PRO A 544 -11.21 -15.51 -20.41
CA PRO A 544 -10.27 -16.20 -21.28
C PRO A 544 -9.17 -16.94 -20.49
N PRO A 545 -8.73 -18.14 -20.91
CA PRO A 545 -7.73 -18.95 -20.19
C PRO A 545 -6.32 -18.35 -20.17
N ASN A 546 -6.09 -17.24 -20.88
CA ASN A 546 -4.87 -16.44 -20.87
C ASN A 546 -4.96 -15.19 -19.98
N CYS A 547 -6.09 -14.94 -19.31
CA CYS A 547 -6.29 -13.81 -18.41
C CYS A 547 -6.01 -14.21 -16.95
N SER A 548 -4.73 -14.41 -16.59
CA SER A 548 -4.37 -14.83 -15.22
C SER A 548 -4.70 -13.75 -14.19
N SER A 549 -4.44 -12.47 -14.49
CA SER A 549 -4.73 -11.38 -13.55
C SER A 549 -6.23 -11.22 -13.24
N GLY A 550 -7.10 -11.47 -14.23
CA GLY A 550 -8.56 -11.43 -14.01
C GLY A 550 -9.04 -12.54 -13.07
N ALA A 551 -8.55 -13.77 -13.27
CA ALA A 551 -8.86 -14.89 -12.39
C ALA A 551 -8.29 -14.71 -10.97
N GLU A 552 -7.05 -14.22 -10.85
CA GLU A 552 -6.42 -13.87 -9.57
C GLU A 552 -7.22 -12.81 -8.81
N THR A 553 -7.76 -11.81 -9.51
CA THR A 553 -8.63 -10.77 -8.93
C THR A 553 -9.94 -11.35 -8.36
N VAL A 554 -10.55 -12.33 -9.03
CA VAL A 554 -11.74 -13.01 -8.48
C VAL A 554 -11.39 -13.86 -7.26
N CYS A 555 -10.26 -14.58 -7.27
CA CYS A 555 -9.76 -15.31 -6.11
C CYS A 555 -9.49 -14.38 -4.91
N LEU A 556 -8.97 -13.18 -5.16
CA LEU A 556 -8.77 -12.16 -4.13
C LEU A 556 -10.11 -11.67 -3.56
N ALA A 557 -11.11 -11.39 -4.40
CA ALA A 557 -12.46 -11.02 -3.95
C ALA A 557 -13.11 -12.12 -3.10
N GLN A 558 -12.95 -13.39 -3.49
CA GLN A 558 -13.39 -14.55 -2.70
C GLN A 558 -12.69 -14.64 -1.34
N SER A 559 -11.38 -14.35 -1.28
CA SER A 559 -10.62 -14.30 -0.03
C SER A 559 -11.12 -13.18 0.90
N LEU A 560 -11.35 -11.99 0.35
CA LEU A 560 -11.89 -10.83 1.06
C LEU A 560 -13.29 -11.11 1.64
N LEU A 561 -14.17 -11.75 0.87
CA LEU A 561 -15.52 -12.14 1.30
C LEU A 561 -15.52 -13.28 2.35
N SER A 562 -14.50 -14.14 2.32
CA SER A 562 -14.34 -15.24 3.29
C SER A 562 -13.75 -14.81 4.64
N ALA A 563 -13.25 -13.57 4.73
CA ALA A 563 -12.64 -13.04 5.95
C ALA A 563 -13.67 -12.82 7.08
N ARG A 564 -13.20 -12.88 8.33
CA ARG A 564 -14.05 -12.57 9.48
C ARG A 564 -14.52 -11.10 9.41
N HIS A 565 -15.81 -10.86 9.66
CA HIS A 565 -16.44 -9.54 9.52
C HIS A 565 -16.35 -8.91 8.12
N ALA A 566 -16.15 -9.71 7.05
CA ALA A 566 -16.04 -9.24 5.66
C ALA A 566 -17.13 -8.23 5.27
N GLY A 567 -18.41 -8.50 5.56
CA GLY A 567 -19.51 -7.59 5.23
C GLY A 567 -19.31 -6.17 5.78
N GLU A 568 -19.03 -6.02 7.08
CA GLU A 568 -18.80 -4.69 7.69
C GLU A 568 -17.52 -4.01 7.21
N ARG A 569 -16.49 -4.78 6.83
CA ARG A 569 -15.22 -4.25 6.30
C ARG A 569 -15.38 -3.77 4.85
N ILE A 570 -16.01 -4.58 4.01
CA ILE A 570 -16.26 -4.28 2.60
C ILE A 570 -17.29 -3.15 2.45
N LEU A 571 -18.30 -3.05 3.32
CA LEU A 571 -19.18 -1.87 3.45
C LEU A 571 -18.45 -0.54 3.76
N ARG A 572 -17.14 -0.59 4.07
CA ARG A 572 -16.31 0.58 4.38
C ARG A 572 -14.98 0.58 3.62
N CYS A 573 -14.81 -0.25 2.60
CA CYS A 573 -13.50 -0.38 1.91
C CYS A 573 -13.04 0.91 1.23
N TRP A 574 -13.98 1.77 0.84
CA TRP A 574 -13.72 3.09 0.28
C TRP A 574 -13.77 4.22 1.33
N GLY A 575 -13.95 3.90 2.62
CA GLY A 575 -14.13 4.86 3.71
C GLY A 575 -15.60 5.19 4.00
N GLY A 576 -15.85 6.26 4.75
CA GLY A 576 -17.21 6.67 5.11
C GLY A 576 -17.94 7.31 3.93
N GLY A 577 -19.17 6.85 3.66
CA GLY A 577 -19.90 7.06 2.39
C GLY A 577 -20.28 8.48 1.96
N THR A 578 -19.69 9.51 2.56
CA THR A 578 -19.81 10.93 2.16
C THR A 578 -18.46 11.59 1.84
N GLY A 579 -17.36 10.83 1.88
CA GLY A 579 -16.02 11.31 1.50
C GLY A 579 -15.29 12.16 2.54
N TRP A 580 -15.75 12.15 3.79
CA TRP A 580 -15.09 12.84 4.92
C TRP A 580 -14.00 11.96 5.53
N ALA A 581 -12.85 12.53 5.90
CA ALA A 581 -11.96 11.83 6.82
C ALA A 581 -12.66 11.69 8.19
N VAL A 582 -12.32 10.64 8.95
CA VAL A 582 -12.91 10.41 10.28
C VAL A 582 -12.70 11.61 11.21
N GLU A 583 -11.55 12.29 11.10
CA GLU A 583 -11.27 13.52 11.84
C GLU A 583 -12.14 14.70 11.37
N ASP A 584 -12.32 14.91 10.07
CA ASP A 584 -13.21 15.98 9.56
C ASP A 584 -14.67 15.77 10.01
N ALA A 585 -15.11 14.50 10.07
CA ALA A 585 -16.44 14.14 10.59
C ALA A 585 -16.55 14.40 12.10
N LYS A 586 -15.54 14.04 12.90
CA LYS A 586 -15.46 14.38 14.34
C LYS A 586 -15.49 15.89 14.56
N ASP A 587 -14.78 16.65 13.74
CA ASP A 587 -14.71 18.11 13.79
C ASP A 587 -16.06 18.77 13.45
N LYS A 588 -16.77 18.23 12.46
CA LYS A 588 -18.12 18.69 12.08
C LYS A 588 -19.15 18.36 13.15
N ILE A 589 -19.09 17.17 13.75
CA ILE A 589 -19.92 16.78 14.91
C ILE A 589 -19.61 17.68 16.12
N GLN A 590 -18.34 18.00 16.37
CA GLN A 590 -17.93 18.89 17.46
C GLN A 590 -18.57 20.29 17.29
N LYS A 591 -18.40 20.90 16.11
CA LYS A 591 -18.95 22.23 15.79
C LYS A 591 -20.48 22.27 15.87
N LEU A 592 -21.16 21.23 15.36
CA LEU A 592 -22.62 21.07 15.44
C LEU A 592 -23.11 21.07 16.89
N LEU A 593 -22.45 20.31 17.77
CA LEU A 593 -22.84 20.22 19.17
C LEU A 593 -22.51 21.51 19.94
N GLU A 594 -21.39 22.18 19.66
CA GLU A 594 -21.06 23.50 20.20
C GLU A 594 -22.06 24.60 19.78
N GLU A 595 -22.48 24.60 18.52
CA GLU A 595 -23.50 25.52 17.99
C GLU A 595 -24.86 25.28 18.67
N PHE A 596 -25.29 24.01 18.76
CA PHE A 596 -26.50 23.64 19.50
C PHE A 596 -26.43 24.05 20.98
N GLU A 597 -25.27 23.86 21.64
CA GLU A 597 -25.01 24.31 23.01
C GLU A 597 -25.23 25.81 23.16
N SER A 598 -24.66 26.59 22.23
CA SER A 598 -24.65 28.06 22.26
C SER A 598 -26.02 28.72 22.06
N GLY A 599 -26.99 27.99 21.48
CA GLY A 599 -28.34 28.49 21.26
C GLY A 599 -29.15 27.80 20.16
N GLY A 600 -28.55 26.88 19.40
CA GLY A 600 -29.20 26.21 18.26
C GLY A 600 -30.47 25.41 18.60
N VAL A 601 -31.26 25.12 17.56
CA VAL A 601 -32.57 24.46 17.65
C VAL A 601 -32.43 22.94 17.46
N VAL A 602 -33.21 22.14 18.20
CA VAL A 602 -33.11 20.66 18.15
C VAL A 602 -33.36 20.12 16.74
N SER A 603 -34.37 20.62 16.03
CA SER A 603 -34.68 20.19 14.65
C SER A 603 -33.56 20.50 13.65
N GLU A 604 -32.82 21.58 13.87
CA GLU A 604 -31.67 21.98 13.05
C GLU A 604 -30.48 21.04 13.33
N ALA A 605 -30.18 20.77 14.60
CA ALA A 605 -29.16 19.79 14.98
C ALA A 605 -29.48 18.36 14.47
N CYS A 606 -30.74 17.91 14.56
CA CYS A 606 -31.20 16.65 13.96
C CYS A 606 -31.02 16.64 12.43
N GLN A 607 -31.33 17.75 11.74
CA GLN A 607 -31.10 17.85 10.30
C GLN A 607 -29.61 17.82 9.96
N CYS A 608 -28.76 18.57 10.67
CA CYS A 608 -27.32 18.55 10.44
C CYS A 608 -26.67 17.17 10.73
N ILE A 609 -27.19 16.40 11.70
CA ILE A 609 -26.79 14.99 11.92
C ILE A 609 -27.19 14.12 10.72
N ARG A 610 -28.37 14.36 10.14
CA ARG A 610 -28.82 13.69 8.90
C ARG A 610 -27.92 14.06 7.71
N ASP A 611 -27.57 15.32 7.56
CA ASP A 611 -26.73 15.88 6.49
C ASP A 611 -25.23 15.50 6.61
N ILE A 612 -24.80 14.92 7.73
CA ILE A 612 -23.48 14.26 7.84
C ILE A 612 -23.47 12.93 7.07
N GLY A 613 -24.62 12.26 6.92
CA GLY A 613 -24.76 11.06 6.09
C GLY A 613 -24.04 9.81 6.62
N MET A 614 -23.63 9.78 7.89
CA MET A 614 -22.85 8.68 8.48
C MET A 614 -23.59 7.97 9.63
N PRO A 615 -24.75 7.33 9.40
CA PRO A 615 -25.57 6.72 10.47
C PRO A 615 -24.85 5.64 11.28
N PHE A 616 -23.83 5.00 10.70
CA PHE A 616 -22.97 4.02 11.38
C PHE A 616 -21.96 4.67 12.37
N PHE A 617 -21.72 5.98 12.25
CA PHE A 617 -20.80 6.77 13.06
C PHE A 617 -21.51 7.63 14.12
N ASN A 618 -22.85 7.56 14.20
CA ASN A 618 -23.66 8.34 15.15
C ASN A 618 -23.32 8.05 16.64
N HIS A 619 -22.62 6.96 16.94
CA HIS A 619 -22.02 6.73 18.26
C HIS A 619 -20.99 7.80 18.69
N GLU A 620 -20.33 8.50 17.75
CA GLU A 620 -19.44 9.62 18.07
C GLU A 620 -20.24 10.89 18.44
N VAL A 621 -21.42 11.09 17.85
CA VAL A 621 -22.38 12.14 18.28
C VAL A 621 -22.81 11.89 19.73
N VAL A 622 -23.18 10.65 20.04
CA VAL A 622 -23.54 10.22 21.41
C VAL A 622 -22.37 10.44 22.37
N LYS A 623 -21.17 9.99 22.00
CA LYS A 623 -19.95 10.14 22.81
C LYS A 623 -19.67 11.61 23.13
N LYS A 624 -19.57 12.47 22.09
CA LYS A 624 -19.26 13.90 22.26
C LYS A 624 -20.35 14.64 23.03
N ALA A 625 -21.63 14.40 22.76
CA ALA A 625 -22.73 15.04 23.47
C ALA A 625 -22.75 14.69 24.97
N LEU A 626 -22.47 13.43 25.33
CA LEU A 626 -22.35 13.00 26.73
C LEU A 626 -21.10 13.56 27.41
N VAL A 627 -19.96 13.65 26.72
CA VAL A 627 -18.75 14.31 27.26
C VAL A 627 -19.02 15.79 27.57
N MET A 628 -19.64 16.53 26.63
CA MET A 628 -20.06 17.92 26.88
C MET A 628 -21.07 18.05 28.03
N ALA A 629 -22.01 17.10 28.16
CA ALA A 629 -22.92 17.05 29.30
C ALA A 629 -22.16 16.82 30.62
N MET A 630 -21.19 15.91 30.65
CA MET A 630 -20.34 15.62 31.82
C MET A 630 -19.43 16.79 32.21
N GLU A 631 -18.85 17.50 31.25
CA GLU A 631 -18.04 18.70 31.48
C GLU A 631 -18.89 19.83 32.06
N LYS A 632 -19.94 20.22 31.34
CA LYS A 632 -20.65 21.49 31.54
C LYS A 632 -21.96 21.38 32.34
N LYS A 633 -22.37 20.15 32.71
CA LYS A 633 -23.69 19.82 33.28
C LYS A 633 -24.84 20.33 32.41
N ASN A 634 -24.74 20.08 31.11
CA ASN A 634 -25.71 20.60 30.14
C ASN A 634 -26.78 19.55 29.79
N ASP A 635 -27.96 19.69 30.38
CA ASP A 635 -29.10 18.81 30.13
C ASP A 635 -29.63 18.91 28.68
N ARG A 636 -29.40 20.03 27.96
CA ARG A 636 -29.84 20.19 26.57
C ARG A 636 -29.28 19.12 25.63
N MET A 637 -28.06 18.62 25.91
CA MET A 637 -27.45 17.53 25.14
C MET A 637 -28.25 16.23 25.26
N LEU A 638 -28.86 15.99 26.42
CA LEU A 638 -29.72 14.83 26.66
C LEU A 638 -31.06 14.97 25.91
N ASP A 639 -31.57 16.19 25.76
CA ASP A 639 -32.79 16.47 25.01
C ASP A 639 -32.57 16.27 23.50
N LEU A 640 -31.42 16.71 22.97
CA LEU A 640 -31.02 16.42 21.59
C LEU A 640 -30.90 14.90 21.35
N LEU A 641 -30.21 14.18 22.24
CA LEU A 641 -30.11 12.72 22.14
C LEU A 641 -31.47 12.02 22.26
N GLN A 642 -32.41 12.58 23.03
CA GLN A 642 -33.77 12.04 23.14
C GLN A 642 -34.53 12.17 21.83
N GLU A 643 -34.53 13.35 21.20
CA GLU A 643 -35.24 13.53 19.92
C GLU A 643 -34.55 12.78 18.79
N CYS A 644 -33.21 12.73 18.76
CA CYS A 644 -32.47 11.88 17.84
C CYS A 644 -32.82 10.38 17.98
N PHE A 645 -33.12 9.91 19.19
CA PHE A 645 -33.58 8.54 19.43
C PHE A 645 -35.05 8.35 19.02
N ASN A 646 -35.93 9.30 19.36
CA ASN A 646 -37.35 9.30 19.02
C ASN A 646 -37.59 9.30 17.49
N GLU A 647 -36.81 10.09 16.74
CA GLU A 647 -36.83 10.13 15.27
C GLU A 647 -36.20 8.90 14.61
N GLY A 648 -35.57 8.00 15.38
CA GLY A 648 -34.80 6.85 14.86
C GLY A 648 -33.47 7.23 14.19
N LEU A 649 -33.06 8.49 14.27
CA LEU A 649 -31.82 9.01 13.69
C LEU A 649 -30.57 8.41 14.38
N ILE A 650 -30.65 8.15 15.68
CA ILE A 650 -29.63 7.41 16.43
C ILE A 650 -30.27 6.14 17.01
N THR A 651 -29.83 4.98 16.51
CA THR A 651 -30.37 3.68 16.95
C THR A 651 -29.82 3.28 18.32
N ILE A 652 -30.55 2.38 19.02
CA ILE A 652 -30.13 1.81 20.31
C ILE A 652 -28.71 1.21 20.27
N ASN A 653 -28.30 0.64 19.13
CA ASN A 653 -26.95 0.11 18.93
C ASN A 653 -25.89 1.23 18.87
N GLN A 654 -26.18 2.34 18.19
CA GLN A 654 -25.28 3.50 18.12
C GLN A 654 -25.16 4.20 19.49
N ILE A 655 -26.28 4.31 20.23
CA ILE A 655 -26.24 4.79 21.62
C ILE A 655 -25.38 3.88 22.50
N THR A 656 -25.65 2.57 22.49
CA THR A 656 -24.92 1.59 23.31
C THR A 656 -23.42 1.62 23.01
N LYS A 657 -23.04 1.73 21.72
CA LYS A 657 -21.64 1.92 21.31
C LYS A 657 -21.05 3.25 21.80
N GLY A 658 -21.80 4.35 21.76
CA GLY A 658 -21.36 5.66 22.27
C GLY A 658 -21.07 5.64 23.78
N PHE A 659 -21.97 5.06 24.58
CA PHE A 659 -21.74 4.83 26.00
C PHE A 659 -20.56 3.86 26.26
N GLY A 660 -20.38 2.83 25.43
CA GLY A 660 -19.23 1.93 25.49
C GLY A 660 -17.91 2.68 25.33
N ARG A 661 -17.78 3.51 24.29
CA ARG A 661 -16.58 4.34 24.05
C ARG A 661 -16.22 5.28 25.21
N ILE A 662 -17.21 5.77 25.96
CA ILE A 662 -16.96 6.57 27.17
C ILE A 662 -16.51 5.70 28.34
N LYS A 663 -17.09 4.50 28.51
CA LYS A 663 -16.66 3.53 29.51
C LYS A 663 -15.20 3.12 29.31
N ASP A 664 -14.81 2.89 28.06
CA ASP A 664 -13.47 2.42 27.68
C ASP A 664 -12.41 3.53 27.86
N GLY A 665 -12.76 4.79 27.57
CA GLY A 665 -11.90 5.98 27.77
C GLY A 665 -12.11 6.71 29.11
N LEU A 666 -12.73 6.07 30.10
CA LEU A 666 -13.20 6.75 31.32
C LEU A 666 -12.07 7.19 32.25
N ASP A 667 -10.92 6.51 32.19
CA ASP A 667 -9.73 6.86 32.98
C ASP A 667 -9.01 8.09 32.42
N ASP A 668 -8.94 8.26 31.10
CA ASP A 668 -8.42 9.47 30.46
C ASP A 668 -9.35 10.67 30.70
N LEU A 669 -10.67 10.47 30.52
CA LEU A 669 -11.68 11.48 30.82
C LEU A 669 -11.67 11.95 32.29
N ALA A 670 -11.15 11.14 33.21
CA ALA A 670 -11.01 11.51 34.62
C ALA A 670 -9.84 12.48 34.88
N LEU A 671 -8.93 12.68 33.92
CA LEU A 671 -7.86 13.67 33.99
C LEU A 671 -8.42 15.09 33.80
N ASP A 672 -9.34 15.26 32.84
CA ASP A 672 -9.93 16.55 32.48
C ASP A 672 -11.25 16.85 33.22
N ILE A 673 -12.05 15.81 33.50
CA ILE A 673 -13.37 15.95 34.12
C ILE A 673 -13.34 15.46 35.58
N PRO A 674 -13.43 16.37 36.58
CA PRO A 674 -13.53 15.96 37.98
C PRO A 674 -14.82 15.15 38.20
N ASN A 675 -14.66 14.03 38.91
CA ASN A 675 -15.68 13.02 39.17
C ASN A 675 -16.30 12.40 37.89
N ALA A 676 -15.52 12.23 36.82
CA ALA A 676 -15.97 11.59 35.57
C ALA A 676 -16.70 10.26 35.80
N LYS A 677 -16.19 9.40 36.69
CA LYS A 677 -16.78 8.08 37.00
C LYS A 677 -18.18 8.17 37.61
N ASP A 678 -18.38 9.07 38.59
CA ASP A 678 -19.68 9.29 39.22
C ASP A 678 -20.68 9.90 38.23
N LYS A 679 -20.23 10.87 37.43
CA LYS A 679 -21.05 11.49 36.37
C LYS A 679 -21.47 10.49 35.30
N PHE A 680 -20.54 9.65 34.84
CA PHE A 680 -20.83 8.61 33.86
C PHE A 680 -21.84 7.59 34.40
N THR A 681 -21.69 7.16 35.65
CA THR A 681 -22.67 6.28 36.33
C THR A 681 -24.07 6.90 36.36
N PHE A 682 -24.17 8.20 36.67
CA PHE A 682 -25.44 8.94 36.61
C PHE A 682 -26.06 8.93 35.19
N TYR A 683 -25.28 9.20 34.15
CA TYR A 683 -25.78 9.18 32.77
C TYR A 683 -26.12 7.76 32.26
N VAL A 684 -25.46 6.71 32.76
CA VAL A 684 -25.81 5.31 32.47
C VAL A 684 -27.18 4.95 33.06
N GLU A 685 -27.46 5.32 34.31
CA GLU A 685 -28.79 5.07 34.90
C GLU A 685 -29.87 5.90 34.21
N LEU A 686 -29.60 7.16 33.87
CA LEU A 686 -30.52 7.97 33.05
C LEU A 686 -30.77 7.36 31.67
N GLY A 687 -29.75 6.77 31.04
CA GLY A 687 -29.88 6.04 29.77
C GLY A 687 -30.75 4.78 29.90
N LYS A 688 -30.71 4.08 31.03
CA LYS A 688 -31.65 2.97 31.32
C LYS A 688 -33.07 3.48 31.51
N GLU A 689 -33.27 4.56 32.28
CA GLU A 689 -34.58 5.17 32.50
C GLU A 689 -35.23 5.69 31.21
N ARG A 690 -34.44 6.27 30.30
CA ARG A 690 -34.90 6.78 28.98
C ARG A 690 -35.06 5.70 27.90
N GLY A 691 -34.78 4.42 28.22
CA GLY A 691 -34.86 3.30 27.26
C GLY A 691 -33.75 3.29 26.20
N TRP A 692 -32.71 4.10 26.39
CA TRP A 692 -31.54 4.24 25.53
C TRP A 692 -30.56 3.08 25.66
N LEU A 693 -30.51 2.45 26.84
CA LEU A 693 -29.62 1.35 27.19
C LEU A 693 -30.42 0.16 27.73
N LEU A 694 -29.94 -1.05 27.46
CA LEU A 694 -30.48 -2.26 28.08
C LEU A 694 -30.17 -2.28 29.59
N PRO A 695 -31.04 -2.84 30.45
CA PRO A 695 -30.78 -2.94 31.89
C PRO A 695 -29.49 -3.70 32.26
N THR A 696 -29.01 -4.56 31.37
CA THR A 696 -27.76 -5.32 31.50
C THR A 696 -26.49 -4.48 31.26
N PHE A 697 -26.62 -3.29 30.65
CA PHE A 697 -25.47 -2.45 30.34
C PHE A 697 -24.79 -1.93 31.62
N GLY A 698 -23.49 -2.18 31.72
CA GLY A 698 -22.68 -1.78 32.88
C GLY A 698 -22.66 -2.77 34.04
N LEU A 699 -23.36 -3.91 33.96
CA LEU A 699 -23.08 -5.03 34.85
C LEU A 699 -21.71 -5.61 34.47
N SER A 700 -20.81 -5.72 35.45
CA SER A 700 -19.58 -6.48 35.29
C SER A 700 -19.92 -7.96 35.19
N ASP A 701 -19.44 -8.64 34.15
CA ASP A 701 -19.49 -10.10 34.12
C ASP A 701 -18.67 -10.66 35.29
N ALA A 702 -19.36 -11.31 36.22
CA ALA A 702 -18.76 -12.02 37.33
C ALA A 702 -18.49 -13.47 36.91
N SER A 703 -17.49 -13.65 36.03
CA SER A 703 -16.97 -14.95 35.59
C SER A 703 -15.53 -14.83 35.12
#